data_AF-A0A5C3QUU9-F1
#
_entry.id   AF-A0A5C3QUU9-F1
#
_cell.length_a   1.000
_cell.length_b   1.000
_cell.length_c   1.000
_cell.angle_alpha   90.00
_cell.angle_beta   90.00
_cell.angle_gamma   90.00
#
_symmetry.space_group_name_H-M   'P 1'
#
loop_
_entity.id
_entity.type
_entity.pdbx_description
1 polymer ?
#
loop_
_entity_poly.entity_id
_entity_poly.type
_entity_poly.pdbx_seq_one_letter_code
_entity_poly.pdbx_strand_id
1 'polypeptide(L)'
;MARILWNPRQENRFVVGTGTRLTLYELASEHSEIRQVMAQTDLQLMKCFAWSPLQTNDLFAVGLSTGKVDLIRLGAKDSSRTNALSSTKPVISLPQRNSRACNTLTFCPGDPKSLAVGLDKVRGDSSLVIWDISSALPVTSIQATSPTSDALSPPTFTRSQSGPRIPRIESGARADPRVLQQHCPAEIVSAITFLPESCNLLLAGLSHRWLRLFDLRSPSSPPTNVASKVHGICTDPLDANRVGCFGDGTVTIWDMRQFVQPLLTFSEKDALADGAKTRSGSTYSHIEFSSTRRGQLATLEKDAGYVRFWDVRQSKAIARENEVAAPKKREPTSVGSNEPHSLSSKKSWANLTWIPNYAGSNASSRLHEVDLGSLVLCDTRRTQTFTPSVASFTHVPPSRPDAHPLKSDIMVVNHSGDLKLHSMHDTPKQLTWSSQGDLLVGGGRAMRHRSGVQDEFDEDSTSSSSPSREKESSTPLPNLRVSPNSQGLTTVMKKGSSTARGSVQHDRSPSTRPVIRVLRDDILMTMRARCLAGYNIGQDNHKILQEENNDHVQSDRDTLPEVWEWIMRSQDFLSSKHQRYDFSYQGVAGLWEGFGPAEKLQQNRDQSPLPSEVPHETRKSKRHSKTTVRSAAEEEQHNYQSTLQSLLNRKEGSHKHSWKPAVPSSRVPQRQAALQMLEWSLKEDELLHLTKKWEKRGQVSRAVCWLIFIKQYKEAIETLMRSKDEALNLLSGTLAALVPGPNHHPSRNSELRTHCERLSIRLQDPYIRIMLTYLSNGDWTEVIQEETIPFRERLAIALQFFDDKNLTSYLYRCTQNALHHGYIDGLVVTGLTPTGMSILQSYVDHTGDVQTAAIISSLVCPWKFTDVRAGRWLDTYRDLLDGFKLFGSRVNFDIQRGQLIHAAIKEGELDAEEHVPPPQILIRCNYCNKSVSQADVAASKPTACPHCARDLPRCAICLLTLEIVRDPIKEASAGIDSFRETIDDAIIICQTCRHGGHASHILQWFLAEDGLTPVRETCPVASCDCKCANDF
;
A
#
# COMPACT_ATOMS: atom_id res chain seq x y z
N MET A 1 39.08 20.03 21.09
CA MET A 1 38.50 18.79 20.53
C MET A 1 38.20 17.85 21.68
N ALA A 2 36.95 17.42 21.83
CA ALA A 2 36.58 16.31 22.70
C ALA A 2 36.11 15.15 21.79
N ARG A 3 36.83 14.03 21.80
CA ARG A 3 36.52 12.84 20.97
C ARG A 3 36.56 11.60 21.83
N ILE A 4 35.62 10.69 21.60
CA ILE A 4 35.56 9.37 22.24
C ILE A 4 35.83 8.29 21.19
N LEU A 5 36.56 7.25 21.57
CA LEU A 5 36.75 6.04 20.77
C LEU A 5 36.58 4.81 21.66
N TRP A 6 35.78 3.85 21.21
CA TRP A 6 35.70 2.55 21.87
C TRP A 6 36.91 1.67 21.55
N ASN A 7 37.20 0.68 22.40
CA ASN A 7 38.24 -0.31 22.11
C ASN A 7 37.94 -1.00 20.76
N PRO A 8 38.88 -1.02 19.78
CA PRO A 8 38.68 -1.69 18.49
C PRO A 8 38.28 -3.17 18.59
N ARG A 9 38.63 -3.84 19.69
CA ARG A 9 38.28 -5.25 19.98
C ARG A 9 36.95 -5.41 20.70
N GLN A 10 36.19 -4.32 20.88
CA GLN A 10 34.89 -4.28 21.52
C GLN A 10 34.88 -4.74 23.00
N GLU A 11 36.02 -4.69 23.69
CA GLU A 11 36.09 -4.91 25.15
C GLU A 11 35.49 -3.72 25.91
N ASN A 12 35.27 -3.86 27.23
CA ASN A 12 34.61 -2.85 28.08
C ASN A 12 35.45 -1.60 28.39
N ARG A 13 36.31 -1.15 27.46
CA ARG A 13 37.16 0.03 27.63
C ARG A 13 36.97 1.03 26.50
N PHE A 14 37.08 2.30 26.83
CA PHE A 14 36.98 3.39 25.88
C PHE A 14 37.93 4.52 26.27
N VAL A 15 38.36 5.30 25.30
CA VAL A 15 39.28 6.42 25.52
C VAL A 15 38.61 7.73 25.14
N VAL A 16 38.89 8.78 25.92
CA VAL A 16 38.39 10.13 25.71
C VAL A 16 39.56 11.09 25.59
N GLY A 17 39.67 11.74 24.44
CA GLY A 17 40.66 12.79 24.19
C GLY A 17 40.01 14.17 24.33
N THR A 18 40.43 14.95 25.32
CA THR A 18 40.01 16.32 25.58
C THR A 18 41.19 17.26 25.38
N GLY A 19 41.35 17.83 24.18
CA GLY A 19 42.31 18.91 23.85
C GLY A 19 43.79 18.63 24.15
N THR A 20 44.16 18.62 25.43
CA THR A 20 45.50 18.41 25.97
C THR A 20 45.66 17.13 26.79
N ARG A 21 44.58 16.34 26.94
CA ARG A 21 44.56 15.13 27.78
C ARG A 21 43.92 13.95 27.03
N LEU A 22 44.48 12.76 27.23
CA LEU A 22 43.93 11.49 26.76
C LEU A 22 43.66 10.60 27.98
N THR A 23 42.41 10.20 28.20
CA THR A 23 41.97 9.46 29.39
C THR A 23 41.32 8.13 29.01
N LEU A 24 41.82 7.02 29.55
CA LEU A 24 41.30 5.68 29.39
C LEU A 24 40.29 5.36 30.51
N TYR A 25 39.12 4.91 30.12
CA TYR A 25 38.02 4.50 31.00
C TYR A 25 37.66 3.02 30.79
N GLU A 26 37.10 2.42 31.82
CA GLU A 26 36.54 1.06 31.84
C GLU A 26 35.08 1.12 32.30
N LEU A 27 34.19 0.46 31.55
CA LEU A 27 32.78 0.35 31.86
C LEU A 27 32.52 -0.95 32.64
N ALA A 28 32.14 -0.83 33.91
CA ALA A 28 31.85 -2.01 34.74
C ALA A 28 30.60 -2.75 34.24
N SER A 29 30.69 -4.08 34.10
CA SER A 29 29.63 -4.91 33.52
C SER A 29 28.40 -5.09 34.41
N GLU A 30 28.52 -4.90 35.73
CA GLU A 30 27.44 -5.20 36.69
C GLU A 30 26.54 -3.99 36.99
N HIS A 31 27.08 -2.76 36.95
CA HIS A 31 26.36 -1.53 37.32
C HIS A 31 26.45 -0.39 36.28
N SER A 32 27.02 -0.65 35.10
CA SER A 32 27.27 0.39 34.07
C SER A 32 28.03 1.62 34.60
N GLU A 33 28.85 1.41 35.63
CA GLU A 33 29.65 2.46 36.25
C GLU A 33 30.90 2.73 35.43
N ILE A 34 31.22 4.01 35.20
CA ILE A 34 32.37 4.44 34.42
C ILE A 34 33.54 4.66 35.36
N ARG A 35 34.62 3.89 35.21
CA ARG A 35 35.83 3.98 36.03
C ARG A 35 36.98 4.53 35.20
N GLN A 36 37.64 5.58 35.68
CA GLN A 36 38.87 6.07 35.07
C GLN A 36 40.03 5.12 35.41
N VAL A 37 40.70 4.60 34.38
CA VAL A 37 41.86 3.70 34.53
C VAL A 37 43.15 4.49 34.54
N MET A 38 43.34 5.39 33.57
CA MET A 38 44.59 6.11 33.37
C MET A 38 44.37 7.40 32.59
N ALA A 39 45.16 8.43 32.85
CA ALA A 39 45.20 9.64 32.03
C ALA A 39 46.64 10.01 31.66
N GLN A 40 46.82 10.49 30.43
CA GLN A 40 48.03 11.17 29.98
C GLN A 40 47.70 12.64 29.75
N THR A 41 48.39 13.51 30.48
CA THR A 41 48.30 14.97 30.37
C THR A 41 49.42 15.53 29.49
N ASP A 42 49.36 16.83 29.24
CA ASP A 42 50.40 17.62 28.55
C ASP A 42 50.60 17.26 27.07
N LEU A 43 49.56 16.73 26.43
CA LEU A 43 49.51 16.51 24.98
C LEU A 43 49.15 17.83 24.27
N GLN A 44 50.02 18.83 24.39
CA GLN A 44 49.83 20.12 23.74
C GLN A 44 49.67 19.92 22.23
N LEU A 45 48.74 20.69 21.62
CA LEU A 45 48.52 20.70 20.18
C LEU A 45 47.99 19.39 19.57
N MET A 46 47.43 18.45 20.36
CA MET A 46 46.78 17.24 19.84
C MET A 46 45.61 17.59 18.90
N LYS A 47 45.65 17.06 17.68
CA LYS A 47 44.64 17.28 16.63
C LYS A 47 43.81 16.02 16.35
N CYS A 48 44.41 14.84 16.40
CA CYS A 48 43.73 13.57 16.22
C CYS A 48 44.44 12.46 17.01
N PHE A 49 43.76 11.35 17.25
CA PHE A 49 44.35 10.17 17.85
C PHE A 49 43.64 8.91 17.36
N ALA A 50 44.33 7.78 17.42
CA ALA A 50 43.82 6.46 17.05
C ALA A 50 44.26 5.41 18.07
N TRP A 51 43.43 4.39 18.27
CA TRP A 51 43.73 3.25 19.14
C TRP A 51 44.18 2.05 18.29
N SER A 52 45.34 1.47 18.63
CA SER A 52 45.83 0.25 18.00
C SER A 52 44.95 -0.98 18.31
N PRO A 53 44.64 -1.83 17.31
CA PRO A 53 43.94 -3.09 17.52
C PRO A 53 44.83 -4.25 18.03
N LEU A 54 46.09 -3.99 18.39
CA LEU A 54 47.06 -5.01 18.84
C LEU A 54 46.65 -5.65 20.19
N GLN A 55 47.04 -6.92 20.41
CA GLN A 55 46.71 -7.72 21.61
C GLN A 55 47.19 -7.11 22.94
N THR A 56 48.21 -6.24 22.92
CA THR A 56 48.58 -5.41 24.08
C THR A 56 47.71 -4.15 24.07
N ASN A 57 46.60 -4.18 24.83
CA ASN A 57 45.44 -3.26 24.77
C ASN A 57 45.67 -1.77 25.10
N ASP A 58 46.88 -1.22 24.92
CA ASP A 58 47.27 0.07 25.50
C ASP A 58 47.98 1.02 24.53
N LEU A 59 48.17 0.69 23.24
CA LEU A 59 48.93 1.54 22.31
C LEU A 59 48.02 2.55 21.57
N PHE A 60 48.41 3.82 21.63
CA PHE A 60 47.72 4.95 21.00
C PHE A 60 48.69 5.72 20.10
N ALA A 61 48.21 6.16 18.94
CA ALA A 61 48.90 7.14 18.10
C ALA A 61 48.22 8.49 18.25
N VAL A 62 49.01 9.54 18.52
CA VAL A 62 48.54 10.92 18.72
C VAL A 62 49.18 11.81 17.66
N GLY A 63 48.35 12.45 16.84
CA GLY A 63 48.76 13.37 15.79
C GLY A 63 48.68 14.80 16.28
N LEU A 64 49.78 15.53 16.15
CA LEU A 64 49.88 16.92 16.59
C LEU A 64 49.58 17.90 15.43
N SER A 65 49.23 19.14 15.76
CA SER A 65 49.08 20.22 14.76
C SER A 65 50.41 20.62 14.12
N THR A 66 51.54 20.25 14.73
CA THR A 66 52.85 20.34 14.12
C THR A 66 53.03 19.32 13.00
N GLY A 67 52.31 18.19 13.04
CA GLY A 67 52.33 17.03 12.11
C GLY A 67 53.19 15.87 12.57
N LYS A 68 53.82 16.01 13.72
CA LYS A 68 54.49 14.95 14.44
C LYS A 68 53.45 13.95 14.94
N VAL A 69 53.79 12.66 14.90
CA VAL A 69 52.95 11.58 15.44
C VAL A 69 53.68 10.92 16.60
N ASP A 70 53.05 10.95 17.77
CA ASP A 70 53.58 10.39 18.99
C ASP A 70 52.84 9.08 19.34
N LEU A 71 53.60 8.00 19.53
CA LEU A 71 53.11 6.70 19.97
C LEU A 71 53.22 6.61 21.49
N ILE A 72 52.09 6.37 22.15
CA ILE A 72 51.95 6.41 23.61
C ILE A 72 51.29 5.13 24.10
N ARG A 73 51.75 4.59 25.23
CA ARG A 73 51.14 3.44 25.89
C ARG A 73 50.40 3.81 27.18
N LEU A 74 49.11 3.54 27.26
CA LEU A 74 48.26 3.79 28.44
C LEU A 74 47.84 2.46 29.09
N GLY A 75 48.70 1.83 29.91
CA GLY A 75 48.32 0.61 30.64
C GLY A 75 49.43 -0.33 31.11
N ALA A 76 50.72 0.01 30.95
CA ALA A 76 51.79 -0.75 31.59
C ALA A 76 51.64 -0.65 33.12
N LYS A 77 51.37 -1.78 33.80
CA LYS A 77 51.40 -1.87 35.26
C LYS A 77 52.82 -1.53 35.74
N ASP A 78 52.95 -0.44 36.50
CA ASP A 78 54.18 -0.09 37.23
C ASP A 78 54.60 -1.28 38.10
N SER A 79 55.67 -1.97 37.68
CA SER A 79 56.31 -3.02 38.48
C SER A 79 57.52 -2.51 39.27
N SER A 80 57.88 -1.22 39.17
CA SER A 80 58.99 -0.63 39.92
C SER A 80 58.49 0.42 40.92
N ARG A 81 58.30 0.00 42.17
CA ARG A 81 58.35 0.89 43.33
C ARG A 81 59.78 1.39 43.52
N THR A 82 60.17 2.44 42.82
CA THR A 82 61.34 3.24 43.19
C THR A 82 61.09 4.71 42.84
N ASN A 83 61.11 5.54 43.88
CA ASN A 83 61.05 7.00 43.83
C ASN A 83 61.88 7.59 42.69
N ALA A 84 61.21 8.18 41.70
CA ALA A 84 61.77 9.24 40.86
C ALA A 84 60.62 10.07 40.26
N LEU A 85 60.59 11.36 40.57
CA LEU A 85 59.65 12.34 40.02
C LEU A 85 59.96 12.63 38.53
N SER A 86 59.59 11.71 37.62
CA SER A 86 59.52 12.03 36.20
C SER A 86 58.26 11.43 35.58
N SER A 87 57.22 12.25 35.50
CA SER A 87 55.85 11.99 35.03
C SER A 87 55.73 11.75 33.50
N THR A 88 56.76 11.22 32.85
CA THR A 88 56.78 11.07 31.38
C THR A 88 57.08 9.63 31.00
N LYS A 89 56.03 8.89 30.63
CA LYS A 89 56.14 7.58 29.99
C LYS A 89 56.93 7.67 28.68
N PRO A 90 57.58 6.58 28.23
CA PRO A 90 58.31 6.60 26.96
C PRO A 90 57.35 6.90 25.79
N VAL A 91 57.54 8.05 25.16
CA VAL A 91 56.83 8.46 23.93
C VAL A 91 57.76 8.23 22.75
N ILE A 92 57.30 7.47 21.75
CA ILE A 92 58.08 7.28 20.51
C ILE A 92 57.48 8.16 19.43
N SER A 93 58.30 9.08 18.94
CA SER A 93 57.91 10.03 17.90
C SER A 93 58.28 9.55 16.51
N LEU A 94 57.33 9.59 15.58
CA LEU A 94 57.59 9.43 14.16
C LEU A 94 58.09 10.78 13.59
N PRO A 95 59.27 10.82 12.97
CA PRO A 95 59.89 12.06 12.55
C PRO A 95 59.16 12.68 11.37
N GLN A 96 59.14 14.01 11.37
CA GLN A 96 58.44 14.81 10.38
C GLN A 96 59.44 15.59 9.52
N ARG A 97 59.23 15.60 8.20
CA ARG A 97 60.07 16.34 7.25
C ARG A 97 59.73 17.83 7.20
N ASN A 98 58.44 18.17 7.20
CA ASN A 98 57.92 19.55 7.09
C ASN A 98 56.78 19.78 8.07
N SER A 99 56.84 20.84 8.89
CA SER A 99 55.79 21.20 9.86
C SER A 99 54.45 21.55 9.18
N ARG A 100 53.40 20.77 9.46
CA ARG A 100 52.04 20.86 8.89
C ARG A 100 51.08 20.00 9.71
N ALA A 101 49.79 20.30 9.77
CA ALA A 101 48.92 19.58 10.71
C ALA A 101 48.64 18.12 10.31
N CYS A 102 48.57 17.24 11.31
CA CYS A 102 48.08 15.87 11.14
C CYS A 102 46.56 15.82 11.35
N ASN A 103 45.81 15.56 10.27
CA ASN A 103 44.35 15.63 10.27
C ASN A 103 43.72 14.33 10.77
N THR A 104 44.27 13.19 10.39
CA THR A 104 43.68 11.88 10.65
C THR A 104 44.74 10.80 10.74
N LEU A 105 44.47 9.80 11.58
CA LEU A 105 45.31 8.64 11.84
C LEU A 105 44.43 7.40 11.85
N THR A 106 44.89 6.31 11.24
CA THR A 106 44.21 5.01 11.36
C THR A 106 45.22 3.88 11.34
N PHE A 107 45.05 2.95 12.28
CA PHE A 107 45.74 1.67 12.23
C PHE A 107 45.08 0.77 11.20
N CYS A 108 45.86 -0.13 10.61
CA CYS A 108 45.31 -1.21 9.79
C CYS A 108 44.72 -2.30 10.71
N PRO A 109 43.43 -2.69 10.53
CA PRO A 109 42.79 -3.70 11.36
C PRO A 109 43.44 -5.09 11.27
N GLY A 110 43.85 -5.51 10.08
CA GLY A 110 44.44 -6.84 9.86
C GLY A 110 45.97 -6.90 10.03
N ASP A 111 46.66 -5.76 9.97
CA ASP A 111 48.07 -5.62 10.31
C ASP A 111 48.30 -4.44 11.26
N PRO A 112 48.17 -4.63 12.58
CA PRO A 112 48.27 -3.54 13.57
C PRO A 112 49.63 -2.81 13.59
N LYS A 113 50.64 -3.34 12.88
CA LYS A 113 51.97 -2.73 12.73
C LYS A 113 52.00 -1.63 11.68
N SER A 114 50.95 -1.51 10.87
CA SER A 114 50.83 -0.52 9.82
C SER A 114 49.93 0.64 10.26
N LEU A 115 50.46 1.87 10.19
CA LEU A 115 49.76 3.10 10.57
C LEU A 115 49.69 4.05 9.37
N ALA A 116 48.49 4.43 8.96
CA ALA A 116 48.27 5.44 7.93
C ALA A 116 48.08 6.83 8.56
N VAL A 117 48.79 7.82 8.02
CA VAL A 117 48.84 9.20 8.51
C VAL A 117 48.42 10.15 7.40
N GLY A 118 47.39 10.96 7.67
CA GLY A 118 46.90 12.00 6.79
C GLY A 118 47.31 13.39 7.27
N LEU A 119 47.98 14.14 6.40
CA LEU A 119 48.57 15.44 6.67
C LEU A 119 47.96 16.52 5.79
N ASP A 120 48.19 17.78 6.17
CA ASP A 120 47.91 18.94 5.33
C ASP A 120 48.85 19.00 4.11
N LYS A 121 48.41 19.72 3.06
CA LYS A 121 49.20 19.93 1.85
C LYS A 121 50.46 20.74 2.14
N VAL A 122 51.61 20.25 1.67
CA VAL A 122 52.86 21.01 1.58
C VAL A 122 53.49 20.73 0.22
N ARG A 123 54.12 21.75 -0.38
CA ARG A 123 54.81 21.60 -1.66
C ARG A 123 56.02 20.67 -1.49
N GLY A 124 56.15 19.68 -2.37
CA GLY A 124 57.30 18.78 -2.40
C GLY A 124 57.28 17.64 -1.37
N ASP A 125 56.18 17.41 -0.65
CA ASP A 125 56.03 16.29 0.27
C ASP A 125 54.64 15.64 0.17
N SER A 126 54.58 14.33 0.38
CA SER A 126 53.36 13.52 0.26
C SER A 126 52.48 13.67 1.49
N SER A 127 51.19 13.89 1.32
CA SER A 127 50.27 14.14 2.44
C SER A 127 49.63 12.88 3.02
N LEU A 128 49.74 11.74 2.33
CA LEU A 128 49.36 10.42 2.85
C LEU A 128 50.62 9.57 3.03
N VAL A 129 50.90 9.15 4.26
CA VAL A 129 52.11 8.36 4.59
C VAL A 129 51.72 7.12 5.37
N ILE A 130 52.24 5.96 4.95
CA ILE A 130 52.04 4.67 5.63
C ILE A 130 53.33 4.30 6.35
N TRP A 131 53.23 4.06 7.65
CA TRP A 131 54.35 3.77 8.55
C TRP A 131 54.30 2.32 9.05
N ASP A 132 55.47 1.68 9.13
CA ASP A 132 55.72 0.45 9.87
C ASP A 132 56.20 0.81 11.29
N ILE A 133 55.34 0.57 12.27
CA ILE A 133 55.63 0.82 13.68
C ILE A 133 56.26 -0.40 14.38
N SER A 134 56.62 -1.47 13.67
CA SER A 134 57.19 -2.69 14.26
C SER A 134 58.45 -2.43 15.08
N SER A 135 59.27 -1.45 14.67
CA SER A 135 60.49 -1.04 15.39
C SER A 135 60.22 -0.27 16.68
N ALA A 136 59.03 0.31 16.83
CA ALA A 136 58.61 1.07 18.02
C ALA A 136 57.96 0.17 19.10
N LEU A 137 57.52 -1.03 18.74
CA LEU A 137 56.86 -1.98 19.66
C LEU A 137 57.79 -2.54 20.76
N PRO A 138 59.07 -2.89 20.51
CA PRO A 138 59.96 -3.43 21.54
C PRO A 138 60.46 -2.37 22.52
N VAL A 139 60.70 -1.15 22.04
CA VAL A 139 61.17 0.00 22.85
C VAL A 139 60.07 0.48 23.83
N THR A 140 58.81 0.13 23.55
CA THR A 140 57.65 0.37 24.43
C THR A 140 57.24 -0.85 25.26
N SER A 141 57.95 -1.97 25.16
CA SER A 141 57.76 -3.16 26.01
C SER A 141 58.86 -3.24 27.07
N ILE A 142 58.53 -2.93 28.33
CA ILE A 142 59.41 -3.24 29.46
C ILE A 142 59.30 -4.75 29.72
N GLN A 143 60.43 -5.46 29.68
CA GLN A 143 60.54 -6.89 29.96
C GLN A 143 60.03 -7.21 31.37
N ALA A 144 59.03 -8.08 31.49
CA ALA A 144 58.77 -8.81 32.72
C ALA A 144 59.74 -9.99 32.79
N THR A 145 60.74 -9.91 33.66
CA THR A 145 61.68 -11.00 33.94
C THR A 145 61.02 -12.10 34.76
N SER A 146 61.10 -13.34 34.29
CA SER A 146 61.13 -14.52 35.15
C SER A 146 62.36 -15.36 34.75
N PRO A 147 63.28 -15.69 35.67
CA PRO A 147 64.45 -16.48 35.35
C PRO A 147 64.12 -17.96 35.47
N THR A 148 64.19 -18.71 34.38
CA THR A 148 64.47 -20.14 34.44
C THR A 148 65.44 -20.50 33.32
N SER A 149 66.53 -21.11 33.75
CA SER A 149 67.61 -21.72 32.99
C SER A 149 67.13 -22.49 31.76
N ASP A 150 67.68 -22.16 30.59
CA ASP A 150 68.53 -23.07 29.82
C ASP A 150 69.03 -22.37 28.56
N ALA A 151 70.34 -22.10 28.55
CA ALA A 151 71.06 -21.69 27.36
C ALA A 151 71.54 -22.96 26.66
N LEU A 152 71.20 -23.12 25.37
CA LEU A 152 72.04 -23.69 24.30
C LEU A 152 71.21 -23.72 23.01
N SER A 153 71.28 -22.63 22.23
CA SER A 153 71.19 -22.58 20.76
C SER A 153 70.99 -21.12 20.32
N PRO A 154 71.77 -20.57 19.36
CA PRO A 154 71.39 -19.33 18.70
C PRO A 154 70.19 -19.64 17.78
N PRO A 155 69.01 -19.02 17.95
CA PRO A 155 67.95 -19.21 16.98
C PRO A 155 68.32 -18.41 15.74
N THR A 156 68.78 -19.11 14.71
CA THR A 156 68.70 -18.67 13.32
C THR A 156 67.21 -18.37 13.05
N PHE A 157 66.82 -17.09 13.10
CA PHE A 157 65.47 -16.68 12.73
C PHE A 157 65.29 -16.73 11.20
N THR A 158 65.33 -17.91 10.62
CA THR A 158 64.61 -18.21 9.38
C THR A 158 63.17 -18.50 9.77
N ARG A 159 62.36 -17.46 9.96
CA ARG A 159 60.91 -17.60 10.11
C ARG A 159 60.24 -16.98 8.90
N SER A 160 59.75 -17.85 8.02
CA SER A 160 58.70 -17.55 7.04
C SER A 160 57.54 -16.85 7.75
N GLN A 161 57.33 -15.56 7.47
CA GLN A 161 56.12 -14.83 7.87
C GLN A 161 55.18 -14.79 6.67
N SER A 162 54.33 -15.80 6.56
CA SER A 162 53.22 -15.87 5.61
C SER A 162 52.04 -15.03 6.13
N GLY A 163 52.12 -13.71 6.00
CA GLY A 163 51.03 -12.77 6.24
C GLY A 163 51.04 -11.64 5.20
N PRO A 164 49.90 -11.03 4.86
CA PRO A 164 49.82 -9.97 3.86
C PRO A 164 50.59 -8.73 4.34
N ARG A 165 51.79 -8.50 3.81
CA ARG A 165 52.60 -7.33 4.14
C ARG A 165 52.46 -6.29 3.04
N ILE A 166 52.16 -5.04 3.40
CA ILE A 166 52.13 -3.91 2.47
C ILE A 166 53.52 -3.78 1.83
N PRO A 167 53.64 -3.81 0.48
CA PRO A 167 54.92 -3.67 -0.20
C PRO A 167 55.60 -2.35 0.15
N ARG A 168 56.90 -2.41 0.44
CA ARG A 168 57.70 -1.22 0.66
C ARG A 168 58.11 -0.63 -0.70
N ILE A 169 57.91 0.66 -0.88
CA ILE A 169 58.41 1.39 -2.06
C ILE A 169 59.64 2.18 -1.63
N GLU A 170 60.75 2.00 -2.32
CA GLU A 170 61.96 2.79 -2.09
C GLU A 170 61.71 4.26 -2.42
N SER A 171 61.39 5.04 -1.39
CA SER A 171 61.54 6.50 -1.43
C SER A 171 63.02 6.81 -1.26
N GLY A 172 63.56 7.75 -2.06
CA GLY A 172 65.00 7.96 -2.25
C GLY A 172 65.85 8.08 -0.97
N ALA A 173 67.18 8.04 -1.13
CA ALA A 173 68.24 7.84 -0.11
C ALA A 173 68.21 8.66 1.21
N ARG A 174 67.20 9.51 1.45
CA ARG A 174 66.95 10.30 2.67
C ARG A 174 65.63 9.96 3.39
N ALA A 175 64.90 8.92 2.99
CA ALA A 175 63.63 8.53 3.62
C ALA A 175 63.82 7.64 4.86
N ASP A 176 63.00 7.83 5.90
CA ASP A 176 63.06 7.04 7.13
C ASP A 176 62.75 5.55 6.85
N PRO A 177 63.57 4.60 7.36
CA PRO A 177 63.37 3.17 7.17
C PRO A 177 62.08 2.61 7.80
N ARG A 178 61.23 3.43 8.43
CA ARG A 178 59.90 3.05 8.89
C ARG A 178 58.78 3.44 7.92
N VAL A 179 59.05 4.22 6.86
CA VAL A 179 58.02 4.59 5.87
C VAL A 179 57.85 3.45 4.85
N LEU A 180 56.64 2.92 4.72
CA LEU A 180 56.29 1.87 3.76
C LEU A 180 55.92 2.43 2.40
N GLN A 181 55.01 3.41 2.36
CA GLN A 181 54.51 4.05 1.14
C GLN A 181 54.14 5.50 1.38
N GLN A 182 54.18 6.31 0.32
CA GLN A 182 53.82 7.72 0.31
C GLN A 182 52.94 8.03 -0.89
N HIS A 183 51.82 8.72 -0.67
CA HIS A 183 50.78 9.01 -1.66
C HIS A 183 50.29 10.46 -1.52
N CYS A 184 49.50 10.94 -2.49
CA CYS A 184 48.87 12.27 -2.46
C CYS A 184 49.87 13.44 -2.34
N PRO A 185 50.69 13.72 -3.38
CA PRO A 185 51.56 14.88 -3.37
C PRO A 185 50.74 16.17 -3.35
N ALA A 186 51.01 17.05 -2.38
CA ALA A 186 50.39 18.39 -2.27
C ALA A 186 48.84 18.45 -2.20
N GLU A 187 48.17 17.36 -1.83
CA GLU A 187 46.72 17.34 -1.54
C GLU A 187 46.48 17.38 -0.02
N ILE A 188 45.34 17.90 0.45
CA ILE A 188 44.97 17.79 1.88
C ILE A 188 44.30 16.44 2.08
N VAL A 189 44.71 15.67 3.08
CA VAL A 189 44.01 14.44 3.46
C VAL A 189 43.10 14.74 4.65
N SER A 190 41.79 14.72 4.44
CA SER A 190 40.80 15.08 5.46
C SER A 190 40.41 13.89 6.35
N ALA A 191 40.26 12.70 5.76
CA ALA A 191 39.86 11.47 6.44
C ALA A 191 40.53 10.26 5.79
N ILE A 192 40.83 9.21 6.57
CA ILE A 192 41.42 7.96 6.08
C ILE A 192 40.80 6.80 6.86
N THR A 193 40.49 5.70 6.18
CA THR A 193 40.19 4.41 6.81
C THR A 193 40.68 3.26 5.94
N PHE A 194 41.10 2.16 6.56
CA PHE A 194 41.24 0.89 5.87
C PHE A 194 39.85 0.25 5.73
N LEU A 195 39.62 -0.52 4.66
CA LEU A 195 38.38 -1.30 4.55
C LEU A 195 38.41 -2.48 5.53
N PRO A 196 37.27 -2.88 6.12
CA PRO A 196 37.19 -4.05 6.98
C PRO A 196 37.70 -5.29 6.25
N GLU A 197 38.32 -6.22 6.97
CA GLU A 197 38.87 -7.49 6.46
C GLU A 197 40.04 -7.37 5.47
N SER A 198 40.41 -6.17 5.01
CA SER A 198 41.50 -5.96 4.06
C SER A 198 42.64 -5.11 4.66
N CYS A 199 43.89 -5.51 4.42
CA CYS A 199 45.07 -4.72 4.79
C CYS A 199 45.60 -3.85 3.64
N ASN A 200 45.06 -4.06 2.45
CA ASN A 200 45.61 -3.56 1.20
C ASN A 200 44.74 -2.48 0.55
N LEU A 201 43.48 -2.33 0.97
CA LEU A 201 42.59 -1.32 0.41
C LEU A 201 42.43 -0.19 1.43
N LEU A 202 42.79 1.01 0.99
CA LEU A 202 42.79 2.22 1.82
C LEU A 202 41.91 3.29 1.17
N LEU A 203 40.96 3.81 1.91
CA LEU A 203 40.06 4.87 1.44
C LEU A 203 40.45 6.20 2.07
N ALA A 204 40.57 7.25 1.26
CA ALA A 204 40.91 8.59 1.74
C ALA A 204 39.99 9.67 1.17
N GLY A 205 39.60 10.61 2.03
CA GLY A 205 38.97 11.87 1.65
C GLY A 205 40.06 12.91 1.36
N LEU A 206 40.01 13.52 0.18
CA LEU A 206 41.05 14.43 -0.31
C LEU A 206 40.46 15.81 -0.66
N SER A 207 41.15 16.86 -0.21
CA SER A 207 40.82 18.27 -0.46
C SER A 207 39.34 18.62 -0.22
N HIS A 208 38.65 17.88 0.64
CA HIS A 208 37.21 17.98 0.91
C HIS A 208 36.30 17.87 -0.33
N ARG A 209 36.80 17.28 -1.42
CA ARG A 209 36.10 17.20 -2.73
C ARG A 209 36.13 15.82 -3.36
N TRP A 210 37.05 14.96 -2.92
CA TRP A 210 37.33 13.69 -3.55
C TRP A 210 37.30 12.56 -2.53
N LEU A 211 36.71 11.44 -2.91
CA LEU A 211 36.82 10.17 -2.21
C LEU A 211 37.63 9.23 -3.10
N ARG A 212 38.77 8.76 -2.60
CA ARG A 212 39.76 8.02 -3.40
C ARG A 212 40.13 6.69 -2.75
N LEU A 213 40.08 5.61 -3.52
CA LEU A 213 40.42 4.25 -3.12
C LEU A 213 41.82 3.88 -3.63
N PHE A 214 42.70 3.49 -2.71
CA PHE A 214 44.07 3.05 -2.99
C PHE A 214 44.20 1.54 -2.81
N ASP A 215 44.79 0.87 -3.79
CA ASP A 215 45.28 -0.50 -3.64
C ASP A 215 46.78 -0.48 -3.32
N LEU A 216 47.11 -0.73 -2.07
CA LEU A 216 48.47 -0.70 -1.54
C LEU A 216 49.36 -1.81 -2.10
N ARG A 217 48.80 -2.84 -2.77
CA ARG A 217 49.59 -3.88 -3.45
C ARG A 217 50.23 -3.36 -4.74
N SER A 218 49.56 -2.42 -5.40
CA SER A 218 49.96 -1.88 -6.71
C SER A 218 50.07 -0.36 -6.65
N PRO A 219 51.03 0.19 -5.89
CA PRO A 219 51.10 1.63 -5.63
C PRO A 219 51.43 2.47 -6.87
N SER A 220 51.88 1.85 -7.96
CA SER A 220 52.08 2.49 -9.27
C SER A 220 50.78 2.58 -10.10
N SER A 221 49.73 1.84 -9.73
CA SER A 221 48.43 1.88 -10.40
C SER A 221 47.68 3.18 -10.04
N PRO A 222 47.03 3.84 -11.01
CA PRO A 222 46.23 5.02 -10.70
C PRO A 222 45.06 4.64 -9.76
N PRO A 223 44.91 5.33 -8.62
CA PRO A 223 43.83 5.05 -7.69
C PRO A 223 42.47 5.47 -8.26
N THR A 224 41.42 4.73 -7.93
CA THR A 224 40.05 5.08 -8.32
C THR A 224 39.57 6.29 -7.53
N ASN A 225 39.06 7.32 -8.19
CA ASN A 225 38.68 8.58 -7.56
C ASN A 225 37.25 8.99 -7.97
N VAL A 226 36.43 9.42 -7.00
CA VAL A 226 35.05 9.88 -7.21
C VAL A 226 34.86 11.25 -6.57
N ALA A 227 34.10 12.12 -7.23
CA ALA A 227 33.74 13.43 -6.69
C ALA A 227 32.76 13.26 -5.52
N SER A 228 33.20 13.59 -4.31
CA SER A 228 32.38 13.54 -3.10
C SER A 228 32.96 14.46 -2.03
N LYS A 229 32.10 15.21 -1.35
CA LYS A 229 32.50 16.09 -0.26
C LYS A 229 32.68 15.24 0.99
N VAL A 230 33.92 15.07 1.45
CA VAL A 230 34.25 14.15 2.54
C VAL A 230 35.05 14.85 3.64
N HIS A 231 34.41 14.99 4.80
CA HIS A 231 35.02 15.45 6.06
C HIS A 231 35.33 14.29 7.00
N GLY A 232 34.61 13.17 6.90
CA GLY A 232 34.85 11.95 7.66
C GLY A 232 34.31 10.71 6.96
N ILE A 233 34.87 9.55 7.33
CA ILE A 233 34.59 8.24 6.75
C ILE A 233 34.38 7.24 7.89
N CYS A 234 33.41 6.35 7.75
CA CYS A 234 33.15 5.21 8.64
C CYS A 234 32.88 3.95 7.82
N THR A 235 33.42 2.82 8.24
CA THR A 235 33.18 1.49 7.65
C THR A 235 32.09 0.76 8.42
N ASP A 236 31.27 -0.05 7.75
CA ASP A 236 30.29 -0.91 8.42
C ASP A 236 30.98 -2.16 9.01
N PRO A 237 30.91 -2.41 10.34
CA PRO A 237 31.48 -3.61 10.95
C PRO A 237 30.83 -4.93 10.49
N LEU A 238 29.61 -4.87 9.94
CA LEU A 238 28.81 -6.05 9.57
C LEU A 238 28.77 -6.29 8.04
N ASP A 239 29.29 -5.36 7.24
CA ASP A 239 29.35 -5.42 5.78
C ASP A 239 30.66 -4.77 5.28
N ALA A 240 31.66 -5.61 4.94
CA ALA A 240 33.00 -5.15 4.59
C ALA A 240 33.08 -4.22 3.38
N ASN A 241 32.07 -4.24 2.49
CA ASN A 241 32.04 -3.41 1.29
C ASN A 241 31.23 -2.12 1.47
N ARG A 242 30.62 -1.89 2.65
CA ARG A 242 29.79 -0.72 2.88
C ARG A 242 30.53 0.36 3.65
N VAL A 243 30.50 1.56 3.10
CA VAL A 243 31.18 2.73 3.69
C VAL A 243 30.25 3.93 3.73
N GLY A 244 30.22 4.61 4.88
CA GLY A 244 29.51 5.85 5.11
C GLY A 244 30.48 7.02 5.13
N CYS A 245 30.13 8.10 4.43
CA CYS A 245 30.89 9.34 4.43
C CYS A 245 29.96 10.51 4.76
N PHE A 246 30.49 11.57 5.36
CA PHE A 246 29.76 12.82 5.53
C PHE A 246 30.53 14.03 5.00
N GLY A 247 29.82 15.01 4.46
CA GLY A 247 30.38 16.29 4.06
C GLY A 247 29.32 17.34 3.71
N ASP A 248 29.60 18.61 4.01
CA ASP A 248 28.75 19.78 3.71
C ASP A 248 27.23 19.57 3.94
N GLY A 249 26.87 18.98 5.08
CA GLY A 249 25.47 18.78 5.50
C GLY A 249 24.78 17.54 4.91
N THR A 250 25.49 16.69 4.16
CA THR A 250 24.96 15.42 3.65
C THR A 250 25.77 14.22 4.16
N VAL A 251 25.09 13.07 4.18
CA VAL A 251 25.65 11.75 4.43
C VAL A 251 25.46 10.90 3.18
N THR A 252 26.50 10.17 2.80
CA THR A 252 26.51 9.29 1.62
C THR A 252 26.94 7.89 2.02
N ILE A 253 26.28 6.86 1.48
CA ILE A 253 26.63 5.45 1.66
C ILE A 253 27.12 4.90 0.32
N TRP A 254 28.21 4.14 0.35
CA TRP A 254 28.93 3.62 -0.82
C TRP A 254 29.08 2.11 -0.73
N ASP A 255 29.02 1.43 -1.88
CA ASP A 255 29.51 0.06 -2.05
C ASP A 255 30.87 0.10 -2.71
N MET A 256 31.89 -0.46 -2.05
CA MET A 256 33.25 -0.46 -2.56
C MET A 256 33.43 -1.33 -3.82
N ARG A 257 32.50 -2.27 -4.08
CA ARG A 257 32.46 -3.07 -5.30
C ARG A 257 31.93 -2.28 -6.50
N GLN A 258 31.16 -1.22 -6.24
CA GLN A 258 30.59 -0.31 -7.24
C GLN A 258 30.98 1.13 -6.92
N PHE A 259 32.28 1.40 -6.91
CA PHE A 259 32.86 2.68 -6.50
C PHE A 259 32.78 3.75 -7.62
N VAL A 260 31.56 4.08 -8.04
CA VAL A 260 31.25 5.08 -9.08
C VAL A 260 30.26 6.12 -8.57
N GLN A 261 29.19 5.67 -7.91
CA GLN A 261 28.13 6.53 -7.36
C GLN A 261 27.73 6.07 -5.96
N PRO A 262 27.25 6.96 -5.08
CA PRO A 262 26.75 6.56 -3.77
C PRO A 262 25.46 5.74 -3.92
N LEU A 263 25.31 4.69 -3.11
CA LEU A 263 24.08 3.90 -2.99
C LEU A 263 22.92 4.73 -2.44
N LEU A 264 23.21 5.65 -1.51
CA LEU A 264 22.22 6.45 -0.82
C LEU A 264 22.85 7.79 -0.40
N THR A 265 22.13 8.89 -0.59
CA THR A 265 22.51 10.22 -0.11
C THR A 265 21.35 10.81 0.65
N PHE A 266 21.58 11.30 1.86
CA PHE A 266 20.56 11.91 2.70
C PHE A 266 21.12 13.01 3.59
N SER A 267 20.23 13.76 4.23
CA SER A 267 20.52 14.92 5.06
C SER A 267 19.51 15.04 6.19
N GLU A 268 19.70 16.03 7.06
CA GLU A 268 18.75 16.35 8.13
C GLU A 268 17.31 16.61 7.63
N LYS A 269 17.18 17.05 6.37
CA LYS A 269 15.88 17.31 5.72
C LYS A 269 15.05 16.05 5.55
N ASP A 270 15.68 14.88 5.46
CA ASP A 270 14.98 13.61 5.27
C ASP A 270 14.34 13.10 6.58
N ALA A 271 14.65 13.73 7.72
CA ALA A 271 14.06 13.45 9.03
C ALA A 271 12.97 14.47 9.44
N LEU A 272 12.42 15.27 8.51
CA LEU A 272 11.38 16.27 8.82
C LEU A 272 10.11 15.65 9.44
N ALA A 273 9.76 14.42 9.05
CA ALA A 273 8.61 13.70 9.60
C ALA A 273 8.74 13.36 11.11
N ASP A 274 9.97 13.21 11.62
CA ASP A 274 10.28 13.01 13.05
C ASP A 274 10.46 14.36 13.80
N GLY A 275 10.02 15.46 13.20
CA GLY A 275 10.13 16.80 13.80
C GLY A 275 11.57 17.32 13.89
N ALA A 276 12.43 16.94 12.94
CA ALA A 276 13.76 17.54 12.78
C ALA A 276 13.65 19.03 12.43
N LYS A 277 14.51 19.86 13.02
CA LYS A 277 14.61 21.29 12.70
C LYS A 277 15.91 21.52 11.96
N THR A 278 15.82 21.87 10.68
CA THR A 278 16.99 22.17 9.86
C THR A 278 17.63 23.47 10.32
N ARG A 279 18.91 23.41 10.70
CA ARG A 279 19.69 24.60 11.08
C ARG A 279 20.42 25.09 9.83
N SER A 280 20.32 26.38 9.53
CA SER A 280 21.02 26.96 8.38
C SER A 280 22.54 26.80 8.56
N GLY A 281 23.19 26.12 7.62
CA GLY A 281 24.64 25.86 7.66
C GLY A 281 25.07 24.74 8.62
N SER A 282 24.17 23.88 9.13
CA SER A 282 24.60 22.72 9.90
C SER A 282 25.41 21.73 9.05
N THR A 283 26.50 21.24 9.62
CA THR A 283 27.36 20.22 9.03
C THR A 283 27.45 19.04 9.97
N TYR A 284 27.55 17.83 9.44
CA TYR A 284 27.87 16.65 10.25
C TYR A 284 29.30 16.74 10.81
N SER A 285 29.48 16.21 12.02
CA SER A 285 30.75 16.15 12.74
C SER A 285 31.20 14.72 13.05
N HIS A 286 30.25 13.79 13.14
CA HIS A 286 30.53 12.38 13.43
C HIS A 286 29.50 11.46 12.76
N ILE A 287 29.97 10.27 12.36
CA ILE A 287 29.18 9.19 11.79
C ILE A 287 29.75 7.85 12.30
N GLU A 288 28.88 6.91 12.68
CA GLU A 288 29.28 5.57 13.11
C GLU A 288 28.21 4.53 12.74
N PHE A 289 28.61 3.40 12.17
CA PHE A 289 27.70 2.26 11.97
C PHE A 289 27.56 1.46 13.26
N SER A 290 26.37 0.88 13.47
CA SER A 290 26.17 -0.04 14.57
C SER A 290 26.97 -1.33 14.38
N SER A 291 27.71 -1.73 15.41
CA SER A 291 28.41 -3.03 15.45
C SER A 291 27.48 -4.21 15.77
N THR A 292 26.22 -3.95 16.12
CA THR A 292 25.25 -4.98 16.55
C THR A 292 24.09 -5.14 15.58
N ARG A 293 23.66 -4.05 14.93
CA ARG A 293 22.49 -4.05 14.05
C ARG A 293 22.86 -3.68 12.63
N ARG A 294 22.60 -4.61 11.70
CA ARG A 294 22.79 -4.37 10.27
C ARG A 294 21.89 -3.22 9.81
N GLY A 295 22.45 -2.32 9.01
CA GLY A 295 21.70 -1.22 8.41
C GLY A 295 21.37 -0.06 9.35
N GLN A 296 21.81 -0.08 10.62
CA GLN A 296 21.67 1.06 11.52
C GLN A 296 22.92 1.95 11.48
N LEU A 297 22.71 3.24 11.29
CA LEU A 297 23.75 4.25 11.18
C LEU A 297 23.43 5.42 12.12
N ALA A 298 24.40 5.88 12.90
CA ALA A 298 24.24 7.03 13.78
C ALA A 298 25.03 8.23 13.25
N THR A 299 24.47 9.45 13.40
CA THR A 299 25.10 10.70 13.00
C THR A 299 24.97 11.78 14.07
N LEU A 300 25.92 12.72 14.07
CA LEU A 300 25.94 13.89 14.93
C LEU A 300 26.21 15.15 14.10
N GLU A 301 25.27 16.09 14.10
CA GLU A 301 25.49 17.43 13.59
C GLU A 301 26.38 18.25 14.53
N LYS A 302 27.18 19.16 13.97
CA LYS A 302 28.03 20.07 14.74
C LYS A 302 27.17 20.93 15.67
N ASP A 303 27.58 21.04 16.92
CA ASP A 303 26.87 21.78 17.98
C ASP A 303 25.44 21.25 18.27
N ALA A 304 25.13 20.01 17.87
CA ALA A 304 23.88 19.36 18.21
C ALA A 304 23.89 18.87 19.66
N GLY A 305 22.73 18.98 20.31
CA GLY A 305 22.49 18.40 21.62
C GLY A 305 22.02 16.96 21.55
N TYR A 306 21.98 16.30 20.40
CA TYR A 306 21.45 14.95 20.26
C TYR A 306 22.21 14.18 19.18
N VAL A 307 22.22 12.86 19.32
CA VAL A 307 22.63 11.90 18.29
C VAL A 307 21.39 11.39 17.57
N ARG A 308 21.45 11.27 16.23
CA ARG A 308 20.38 10.70 15.40
C ARG A 308 20.78 9.33 14.86
N PHE A 309 19.80 8.44 14.77
CA PHE A 309 19.88 7.11 14.20
C PHE A 309 19.06 7.05 12.91
N TRP A 310 19.60 6.33 11.94
CA TRP A 310 19.04 6.12 10.61
C TRP A 310 19.01 4.62 10.34
N ASP A 311 17.84 4.09 10.03
CA ASP A 311 17.69 2.69 9.65
C ASP A 311 17.61 2.60 8.11
N VAL A 312 18.58 1.92 7.53
CA VAL A 312 18.77 1.74 6.09
C VAL A 312 18.48 0.28 5.73
N ARG A 313 17.51 0.08 4.82
CA ARG A 313 17.13 -1.27 4.36
C ARG A 313 17.33 -1.40 2.86
N GLN A 314 17.66 -2.62 2.45
CA GLN A 314 17.72 -2.98 1.03
C GLN A 314 16.30 -3.31 0.54
N SER A 315 15.84 -2.57 -0.46
CA SER A 315 14.60 -2.86 -1.19
C SER A 315 14.91 -3.86 -2.31
N LYS A 316 14.15 -4.94 -2.39
CA LYS A 316 14.14 -5.80 -3.58
C LYS A 316 13.17 -5.19 -4.57
N ALA A 317 13.65 -4.74 -5.72
CA ALA A 317 12.76 -4.44 -6.83
C ALA A 317 12.04 -5.74 -7.20
N ILE A 318 10.71 -5.77 -7.06
CA ILE A 318 9.92 -6.81 -7.70
C ILE A 318 10.02 -6.47 -9.19
N ALA A 319 10.81 -7.23 -9.93
CA ALA A 319 10.83 -7.16 -11.37
C ALA A 319 9.38 -7.29 -11.85
N ARG A 320 8.84 -6.23 -12.46
CA ARG A 320 7.65 -6.36 -13.29
C ARG A 320 8.03 -7.37 -14.37
N GLU A 321 7.46 -8.56 -14.33
CA GLU A 321 7.62 -9.51 -15.42
C GLU A 321 7.20 -8.82 -16.71
N ASN A 322 8.13 -8.79 -17.66
CA ASN A 322 7.94 -8.20 -18.97
C ASN A 322 6.79 -8.90 -19.69
N GLU A 323 5.68 -8.20 -19.91
CA GLU A 323 4.77 -8.52 -20.99
C GLU A 323 5.51 -8.36 -22.33
N VAL A 324 5.57 -9.45 -23.09
CA VAL A 324 6.09 -9.48 -24.46
C VAL A 324 5.11 -8.70 -25.35
N ALA A 325 5.30 -7.39 -25.46
CA ALA A 325 4.61 -6.58 -26.45
C ALA A 325 5.33 -6.73 -27.81
N ALA A 326 4.67 -7.42 -28.75
CA ALA A 326 5.11 -7.57 -30.13
C ALA A 326 5.25 -6.20 -30.84
N PRO A 327 6.27 -6.01 -31.72
CA PRO A 327 6.50 -4.72 -32.34
C PRO A 327 5.53 -4.50 -33.51
N LYS A 328 4.55 -3.61 -33.34
CA LYS A 328 3.78 -3.06 -34.49
C LYS A 328 4.60 -1.94 -35.15
N LYS A 329 5.01 -2.19 -36.40
CA LYS A 329 5.53 -1.18 -37.34
C LYS A 329 4.49 -0.06 -37.51
N ARG A 330 4.92 1.19 -37.41
CA ARG A 330 4.19 2.35 -37.95
C ARG A 330 5.16 3.20 -38.77
N GLU A 331 4.79 3.40 -40.03
CA GLU A 331 5.41 4.33 -40.97
C GLU A 331 5.10 5.80 -40.58
N PRO A 332 5.93 6.76 -41.03
CA PRO A 332 5.80 8.16 -40.64
C PRO A 332 4.99 8.95 -41.66
N THR A 333 4.08 9.80 -41.18
CA THR A 333 3.63 10.98 -41.94
C THR A 333 3.69 12.21 -41.04
N SER A 334 4.53 13.16 -41.48
CA SER A 334 4.51 14.59 -41.16
C SER A 334 3.11 15.18 -41.38
N VAL A 335 2.62 16.15 -40.63
CA VAL A 335 2.91 17.59 -40.78
C VAL A 335 2.37 18.38 -39.56
N GLY A 336 3.21 19.28 -39.01
CA GLY A 336 2.89 20.69 -38.72
C GLY A 336 1.88 21.09 -37.63
N SER A 337 2.37 21.21 -36.40
CA SER A 337 2.26 22.38 -35.48
C SER A 337 0.99 23.26 -35.44
N ASN A 338 0.29 23.28 -34.31
CA ASN A 338 0.36 24.39 -33.32
C ASN A 338 -0.58 24.13 -32.11
N GLU A 339 0.04 24.04 -30.94
CA GLU A 339 -0.52 24.11 -29.58
C GLU A 339 -0.95 25.58 -29.21
N PRO A 340 -1.48 25.94 -28.00
CA PRO A 340 -1.39 25.23 -26.70
C PRO A 340 -2.61 25.31 -25.75
N HIS A 341 -2.45 24.60 -24.62
CA HIS A 341 -3.03 24.78 -23.27
C HIS A 341 -4.17 23.85 -22.83
N SER A 342 -3.76 22.79 -22.10
CA SER A 342 -4.58 22.13 -21.07
C SER A 342 -3.76 21.99 -19.78
N LEU A 343 -4.38 22.39 -18.68
CA LEU A 343 -3.82 22.60 -17.36
C LEU A 343 -3.68 21.30 -16.58
N SER A 344 -2.49 21.14 -16.00
CA SER A 344 -2.12 20.09 -15.06
C SER A 344 -2.87 20.23 -13.72
N SER A 345 -3.57 19.17 -13.30
CA SER A 345 -3.89 18.94 -11.90
C SER A 345 -2.84 18.03 -11.26
N LYS A 346 -2.02 18.68 -10.44
CA LYS A 346 -1.18 18.22 -9.32
C LYS A 346 -1.15 16.71 -9.02
N LYS A 347 -0.01 16.08 -9.35
CA LYS A 347 0.59 15.04 -8.49
C LYS A 347 2.03 15.44 -8.15
N SER A 348 2.23 15.69 -6.86
CA SER A 348 3.45 16.12 -6.21
C SER A 348 4.34 14.91 -5.94
N TRP A 349 5.38 14.70 -6.74
CA TRP A 349 6.64 14.06 -6.35
C TRP A 349 7.77 14.71 -7.17
N ALA A 350 8.30 15.83 -6.67
CA ALA A 350 9.41 16.54 -7.28
C ALA A 350 10.70 16.28 -6.51
N ASN A 351 11.65 15.59 -7.13
CA ASN A 351 12.96 16.15 -7.51
C ASN A 351 13.93 15.04 -7.90
N LEU A 352 13.88 14.62 -9.17
CA LEU A 352 15.01 13.99 -9.84
C LEU A 352 15.80 15.11 -10.54
N THR A 353 16.99 15.41 -10.02
CA THR A 353 17.92 16.38 -10.61
C THR A 353 18.62 15.75 -11.83
N TRP A 354 18.46 16.40 -12.98
CA TRP A 354 19.16 16.10 -14.24
C TRP A 354 20.68 16.34 -14.11
N ILE A 355 21.48 15.50 -14.78
CA ILE A 355 22.92 15.68 -15.04
C ILE A 355 23.08 16.19 -16.51
N PRO A 356 24.05 17.07 -16.82
CA PRO A 356 24.29 17.51 -18.20
C PRO A 356 25.11 16.50 -19.01
N ASN A 357 24.77 16.42 -20.30
CA ASN A 357 25.42 15.62 -21.34
C ASN A 357 26.93 15.84 -21.42
N TYR A 358 27.68 14.73 -21.47
CA TYR A 358 28.91 14.63 -22.24
C TYR A 358 28.80 13.41 -23.17
N ALA A 359 28.80 13.70 -24.47
CA ALA A 359 28.93 12.69 -25.53
C ALA A 359 30.39 12.24 -25.63
N GLY A 360 30.61 10.93 -25.79
CA GLY A 360 31.96 10.39 -26.05
C GLY A 360 32.05 8.88 -26.08
N SER A 361 31.91 8.33 -27.29
CA SER A 361 32.43 7.04 -27.80
C SER A 361 31.91 5.69 -27.27
N ASN A 362 31.35 4.95 -28.23
CA ASN A 362 31.08 3.52 -28.28
C ASN A 362 32.20 2.63 -27.71
N ALA A 363 31.81 1.72 -26.81
CA ALA A 363 32.37 0.36 -26.78
C ALA A 363 31.34 -0.60 -26.19
N SER A 364 30.85 -1.49 -27.06
CA SER A 364 30.03 -2.64 -26.71
C SER A 364 30.79 -3.57 -25.76
N SER A 365 30.28 -3.76 -24.55
CA SER A 365 30.47 -5.02 -23.82
C SER A 365 29.29 -5.21 -22.86
N ARG A 366 28.51 -6.27 -23.11
CA ARG A 366 27.48 -6.77 -22.20
C ARG A 366 28.17 -7.25 -20.93
N LEU A 367 27.97 -6.54 -19.83
CA LEU A 367 28.12 -7.09 -18.49
C LEU A 367 26.73 -7.22 -17.90
N HIS A 368 26.44 -8.40 -17.35
CA HIS A 368 25.26 -8.68 -16.55
C HIS A 368 25.09 -7.59 -15.50
N GLU A 369 24.04 -6.78 -15.65
CA GLU A 369 23.59 -5.84 -14.63
C GLU A 369 23.00 -6.70 -13.51
N VAL A 370 23.81 -6.99 -12.48
CA VAL A 370 23.31 -7.59 -11.25
C VAL A 370 22.40 -6.54 -10.61
N ASP A 371 21.09 -6.78 -10.66
CA ASP A 371 20.07 -5.94 -10.06
C ASP A 371 20.26 -5.93 -8.53
N LEU A 372 21.10 -5.01 -8.06
CA LEU A 372 21.44 -4.83 -6.65
C LEU A 372 20.38 -3.93 -6.04
N GLY A 373 19.56 -4.51 -5.16
CA GLY A 373 18.43 -3.84 -4.52
C GLY A 373 18.76 -2.43 -3.99
N SER A 374 17.91 -1.46 -4.34
CA SER A 374 18.03 -0.06 -3.94
C SER A 374 18.00 0.08 -2.41
N LEU A 375 18.97 0.80 -1.83
CA LEU A 375 18.94 1.13 -0.40
C LEU A 375 17.94 2.26 -0.17
N VAL A 376 17.08 2.10 0.85
CA VAL A 376 16.07 3.09 1.23
C VAL A 376 16.19 3.40 2.72
N LEU A 377 16.04 4.68 3.07
CA LEU A 377 15.82 5.10 4.46
C LEU A 377 14.43 4.66 4.91
N CYS A 378 14.36 3.76 5.89
CA CYS A 378 13.10 3.20 6.35
C CYS A 378 12.59 3.80 7.66
N ASP A 379 13.50 4.29 8.52
CA ASP A 379 13.14 4.88 9.80
C ASP A 379 14.24 5.86 10.28
N THR A 380 13.85 6.83 11.09
CA THR A 380 14.75 7.82 11.70
C THR A 380 14.35 8.04 13.15
N ARG A 381 15.33 8.10 14.05
CA ARG A 381 15.09 8.30 15.48
C ARG A 381 16.14 9.23 16.07
N ARG A 382 15.79 10.02 17.09
CA ARG A 382 16.78 10.80 17.85
C ARG A 382 16.79 10.49 19.32
N THR A 383 17.97 10.67 19.92
CA THR A 383 18.15 10.67 21.38
C THR A 383 17.48 11.87 22.03
N GLN A 384 17.35 11.81 23.35
CA GLN A 384 17.03 12.99 24.14
C GLN A 384 18.05 14.11 23.92
N THR A 385 17.62 15.36 24.09
CA THR A 385 18.54 16.49 23.99
C THR A 385 19.41 16.58 25.24
N PHE A 386 20.70 16.36 25.08
CA PHE A 386 21.76 16.60 26.04
C PHE A 386 22.09 18.09 26.13
N THR A 387 22.20 18.57 27.37
CA THR A 387 22.77 19.87 27.72
C THR A 387 23.97 19.63 28.64
N PRO A 388 25.15 20.23 28.37
CA PRO A 388 25.54 21.00 27.16
C PRO A 388 25.66 20.13 25.89
N SER A 389 25.92 20.75 24.72
CA SER A 389 25.95 20.08 23.41
C SER A 389 26.97 18.94 23.33
N VAL A 390 26.65 17.95 22.50
CA VAL A 390 27.45 16.75 22.30
C VAL A 390 28.64 17.07 21.40
N ALA A 391 29.84 16.64 21.82
CA ALA A 391 31.07 16.80 21.05
C ALA A 391 31.40 15.55 20.22
N SER A 392 31.17 14.36 20.79
CA SER A 392 31.40 13.07 20.12
C SER A 392 30.54 11.99 20.79
N PHE A 393 30.24 10.94 20.04
CA PHE A 393 29.59 9.73 20.58
C PHE A 393 30.31 8.49 20.09
N THR A 394 30.01 7.34 20.68
CA THR A 394 30.38 6.02 20.13
C THR A 394 29.36 4.96 20.56
N HIS A 395 29.18 3.91 19.75
CA HIS A 395 28.34 2.78 20.13
C HIS A 395 28.99 1.97 21.25
N VAL A 396 28.19 1.55 22.23
CA VAL A 396 28.63 0.66 23.30
C VAL A 396 28.38 -0.78 22.85
N PRO A 397 29.43 -1.62 22.70
CA PRO A 397 29.24 -3.03 22.40
C PRO A 397 28.45 -3.74 23.50
N PRO A 398 27.69 -4.77 23.15
CA PRO A 398 26.85 -5.47 24.09
C PRO A 398 27.71 -6.23 25.11
N SER A 399 27.47 -6.01 26.40
CA SER A 399 28.21 -6.67 27.49
C SER A 399 27.93 -8.17 27.59
N ARG A 400 26.86 -8.66 26.94
CA ARG A 400 26.48 -10.07 26.84
C ARG A 400 26.06 -10.39 25.40
N PRO A 401 26.42 -11.56 24.84
CA PRO A 401 26.01 -11.98 23.50
C PRO A 401 24.47 -12.10 23.33
N ASP A 402 23.71 -12.23 24.42
CA ASP A 402 22.24 -12.28 24.41
C ASP A 402 21.56 -10.90 24.57
N ALA A 403 22.31 -9.79 24.51
CA ALA A 403 21.75 -8.45 24.63
C ALA A 403 20.72 -8.21 23.51
N HIS A 404 19.52 -7.78 23.91
CA HIS A 404 18.38 -7.67 23.00
C HIS A 404 18.70 -6.81 21.77
N PRO A 405 18.38 -7.29 20.54
CA PRO A 405 18.64 -6.58 19.28
C PRO A 405 17.73 -5.36 19.09
N LEU A 406 17.05 -4.92 20.16
CA LEU A 406 16.12 -3.80 20.25
C LEU A 406 16.63 -2.69 21.17
N LYS A 407 17.81 -2.85 21.78
CA LYS A 407 18.47 -1.82 22.59
C LYS A 407 19.79 -1.42 21.92
N SER A 408 19.98 -0.14 21.64
CA SER A 408 21.24 0.44 21.16
C SER A 408 21.79 1.36 22.23
N ASP A 409 22.88 0.95 22.87
CA ASP A 409 23.55 1.76 23.88
C ASP A 409 24.62 2.65 23.21
N ILE A 410 24.66 3.93 23.60
CA ILE A 410 25.67 4.88 23.13
C ILE A 410 26.33 5.58 24.31
N MET A 411 27.63 5.83 24.18
CA MET A 411 28.39 6.68 25.09
C MET A 411 28.58 8.04 24.45
N VAL A 412 28.21 9.09 25.16
CA VAL A 412 28.24 10.46 24.67
C VAL A 412 29.19 11.29 25.52
N VAL A 413 30.04 12.10 24.87
CA VAL A 413 30.90 13.08 25.54
C VAL A 413 30.56 14.49 25.06
N ASN A 414 30.47 15.43 25.99
CA ASN A 414 30.25 16.84 25.68
C ASN A 414 31.58 17.61 25.51
N HIS A 415 31.50 18.91 25.22
CA HIS A 415 32.68 19.76 25.06
C HIS A 415 33.47 20.01 26.37
N SER A 416 32.84 19.87 27.53
CA SER A 416 33.51 19.94 28.85
C SER A 416 34.21 18.64 29.25
N GLY A 417 33.92 17.53 28.56
CA GLY A 417 34.48 16.20 28.85
C GLY A 417 33.61 15.32 29.75
N ASP A 418 32.37 15.72 30.05
CA ASP A 418 31.43 14.91 30.82
C ASP A 418 30.87 13.77 29.97
N LEU A 419 30.76 12.59 30.58
CA LEU A 419 30.33 11.35 29.96
C LEU A 419 28.90 11.00 30.36
N LYS A 420 28.08 10.60 29.39
CA LYS A 420 26.73 10.09 29.62
C LYS A 420 26.50 8.82 28.81
N LEU A 421 26.14 7.74 29.49
CA LEU A 421 25.63 6.51 28.88
C LEU A 421 24.13 6.70 28.60
N HIS A 422 23.69 6.43 27.37
CA HIS A 422 22.29 6.52 26.99
C HIS A 422 21.86 5.29 26.20
N SER A 423 20.69 4.76 26.57
CA SER A 423 20.09 3.60 25.94
C SER A 423 18.94 4.03 25.03
N MET A 424 19.06 3.73 23.73
CA MET A 424 17.97 3.86 22.78
C MET A 424 17.23 2.54 22.65
N HIS A 425 15.93 2.56 22.87
CA HIS A 425 15.08 1.40 22.66
C HIS A 425 14.35 1.53 21.33
N ASP A 426 14.61 0.59 20.43
CA ASP A 426 13.77 0.40 19.26
C ASP A 426 12.57 -0.40 19.72
N THR A 427 11.44 0.28 19.94
CA THR A 427 10.16 -0.42 19.95
C THR A 427 9.74 -0.56 18.49
N PRO A 428 9.95 -1.72 17.83
CA PRO A 428 9.33 -1.95 16.54
C PRO A 428 7.83 -1.88 16.81
N LYS A 429 7.18 -0.81 16.35
CA LYS A 429 5.73 -0.75 16.31
C LYS A 429 5.33 -1.59 15.11
N GLN A 430 5.23 -2.90 15.31
CA GLN A 430 4.66 -3.77 14.29
C GLN A 430 3.16 -3.55 14.35
N LEU A 431 2.63 -2.96 13.30
CA LEU A 431 1.20 -2.78 13.15
C LEU A 431 0.79 -3.69 12.01
N THR A 432 0.12 -4.79 12.33
CA THR A 432 -0.49 -5.64 11.32
C THR A 432 -1.99 -5.62 11.51
N TRP A 433 -2.67 -5.53 10.39
CA TRP A 433 -4.12 -5.57 10.29
C TRP A 433 -4.52 -6.90 9.67
N SER A 434 -5.54 -7.53 10.24
CA SER A 434 -6.22 -8.65 9.60
C SER A 434 -7.38 -8.11 8.77
N SER A 435 -7.69 -8.82 7.70
CA SER A 435 -8.92 -8.62 6.92
C SER A 435 -10.18 -8.74 7.79
N GLN A 436 -10.13 -9.44 8.93
CA GLN A 436 -11.27 -9.55 9.85
C GLN A 436 -11.43 -8.32 10.77
N GLY A 437 -10.63 -7.27 10.57
CA GLY A 437 -10.64 -6.06 11.38
C GLY A 437 -9.78 -6.16 12.64
N ASP A 438 -9.05 -7.26 12.82
CA ASP A 438 -8.15 -7.39 13.96
C ASP A 438 -6.93 -6.51 13.77
N LEU A 439 -6.63 -5.75 14.81
CA LEU A 439 -5.45 -4.91 14.87
C LEU A 439 -4.47 -5.52 15.87
N LEU A 440 -3.33 -5.96 15.36
CA LEU A 440 -2.21 -6.37 16.17
C LEU A 440 -1.18 -5.24 16.24
N VAL A 441 -0.99 -4.71 17.43
CA VAL A 441 0.07 -3.73 17.72
C VAL A 441 1.15 -4.41 18.55
N GLY A 442 2.23 -4.81 17.89
CA GLY A 442 3.47 -5.21 18.53
C GLY A 442 4.30 -3.98 18.92
N GLY A 443 4.86 -3.99 20.13
CA GLY A 443 5.80 -3.01 20.64
C GLY A 443 6.86 -3.72 21.49
N GLY A 444 8.01 -4.05 20.89
CA GLY A 444 9.07 -4.81 21.58
C GLY A 444 8.61 -6.22 21.98
N ARG A 445 8.58 -6.53 23.29
CA ARG A 445 8.06 -7.79 23.84
C ARG A 445 6.56 -7.77 24.16
N ALA A 446 5.91 -6.61 24.02
CA ALA A 446 4.48 -6.48 24.25
C ALA A 446 3.75 -6.59 22.92
N MET A 447 2.73 -7.43 22.87
CA MET A 447 1.81 -7.54 21.74
C MET A 447 0.43 -7.23 22.27
N ARG A 448 -0.26 -6.29 21.63
CA ARG A 448 -1.65 -5.99 21.91
C ARG A 448 -2.47 -6.37 20.70
N HIS A 449 -3.15 -7.51 20.81
CA HIS A 449 -4.22 -7.88 19.90
C HIS A 449 -5.49 -7.11 20.29
N ARG A 450 -6.14 -6.52 19.29
CA ARG A 450 -7.47 -5.92 19.41
C ARG A 450 -8.32 -6.55 18.33
N SER A 451 -9.32 -7.30 18.73
CA SER A 451 -10.26 -7.80 17.74
C SER A 451 -11.18 -6.66 17.30
N GLY A 452 -11.36 -6.52 15.98
CA GLY A 452 -12.28 -5.56 15.40
C GLY A 452 -13.73 -6.00 15.52
N VAL A 453 -13.97 -7.31 15.64
CA VAL A 453 -15.29 -7.93 15.62
C VAL A 453 -15.40 -8.92 16.79
N GLN A 454 -16.33 -8.65 17.71
CA GLN A 454 -16.89 -9.69 18.56
C GLN A 454 -18.13 -10.18 17.83
N ASP A 455 -18.03 -11.32 17.14
CA ASP A 455 -19.23 -12.06 16.76
C ASP A 455 -19.78 -12.62 18.09
N GLU A 456 -20.76 -11.95 18.68
CA GLU A 456 -21.63 -12.57 19.68
C GLU A 456 -22.39 -13.68 18.95
N PHE A 457 -21.80 -14.87 18.91
CA PHE A 457 -22.57 -16.07 18.61
C PHE A 457 -23.53 -16.27 19.78
N ASP A 458 -24.81 -15.97 19.54
CA ASP A 458 -25.93 -16.40 20.35
C ASP A 458 -25.95 -17.94 20.39
N GLU A 459 -25.23 -18.52 21.35
CA GLU A 459 -25.53 -19.87 21.85
C GLU A 459 -26.80 -19.81 22.70
N ASP A 460 -27.96 -19.58 22.08
CA ASP A 460 -29.24 -19.69 22.77
C ASP A 460 -30.36 -20.13 21.82
N SER A 461 -30.24 -21.35 21.27
CA SER A 461 -31.41 -22.09 20.78
C SER A 461 -31.16 -23.59 20.73
N THR A 462 -31.32 -24.28 21.86
CA THR A 462 -31.92 -25.63 21.95
C THR A 462 -32.21 -25.96 23.41
N SER A 463 -33.31 -25.43 23.95
CA SER A 463 -33.93 -25.98 25.15
C SER A 463 -35.25 -26.65 24.78
N SER A 464 -35.26 -27.98 24.76
CA SER A 464 -36.48 -28.78 24.89
C SER A 464 -36.20 -30.09 25.65
N SER A 465 -36.59 -30.07 26.94
CA SER A 465 -37.22 -31.16 27.72
C SER A 465 -36.75 -32.61 27.47
N SER A 466 -36.17 -33.34 28.44
CA SER A 466 -36.80 -33.99 29.63
C SER A 466 -35.80 -35.04 30.22
N PRO A 467 -36.11 -35.83 31.29
CA PRO A 467 -36.22 -35.50 32.70
C PRO A 467 -35.26 -36.32 33.61
N SER A 468 -35.33 -36.01 34.91
CA SER A 468 -34.64 -36.53 36.11
C SER A 468 -34.45 -38.06 36.32
N ARG A 469 -33.32 -38.42 36.96
CA ARG A 469 -33.00 -39.48 37.99
C ARG A 469 -31.60 -40.03 37.69
N GLU A 470 -30.73 -40.49 38.59
CA GLU A 470 -30.62 -40.64 40.04
C GLU A 470 -29.10 -40.77 40.37
N LYS A 471 -28.70 -40.39 41.59
CA LYS A 471 -27.59 -40.85 42.48
C LYS A 471 -26.54 -41.82 41.89
N GLU A 472 -25.23 -41.63 42.09
CA GLU A 472 -24.54 -42.12 43.30
C GLU A 472 -23.11 -41.55 43.53
N SER A 473 -22.73 -41.62 44.81
CA SER A 473 -21.47 -41.41 45.54
C SER A 473 -20.16 -41.83 44.83
N SER A 474 -18.98 -41.25 45.08
CA SER A 474 -18.30 -41.18 46.40
C SER A 474 -16.97 -40.42 46.28
N THR A 475 -16.71 -39.57 47.27
CA THR A 475 -15.39 -39.03 47.67
C THR A 475 -14.52 -40.13 48.33
N PRO A 476 -13.31 -39.89 48.93
CA PRO A 476 -12.42 -38.72 48.93
C PRO A 476 -10.87 -39.05 48.88
N LEU A 477 -10.06 -38.04 48.48
CA LEU A 477 -8.79 -37.61 49.14
C LEU A 477 -7.57 -38.60 49.16
N PRO A 478 -6.35 -38.18 49.59
CA PRO A 478 -5.72 -36.86 49.52
C PRO A 478 -4.17 -36.83 49.36
N ASN A 479 -3.63 -35.60 49.30
CA ASN A 479 -2.71 -35.01 50.30
C ASN A 479 -1.21 -34.76 49.98
N LEU A 480 -0.84 -33.52 50.35
CA LEU A 480 0.39 -33.08 51.05
C LEU A 480 1.63 -32.88 50.15
N ARG A 481 2.45 -31.84 50.30
CA ARG A 481 2.74 -30.94 51.44
C ARG A 481 3.49 -29.72 50.86
N VAL A 482 3.10 -28.48 51.17
CA VAL A 482 3.58 -27.61 52.27
C VAL A 482 4.80 -26.72 51.91
N SER A 483 4.56 -25.42 52.05
CA SER A 483 5.46 -24.24 52.14
C SER A 483 6.34 -24.30 53.42
N PRO A 484 6.81 -23.23 54.11
CA PRO A 484 6.97 -21.79 53.84
C PRO A 484 8.32 -21.18 54.37
N ASN A 485 8.53 -19.87 54.18
CA ASN A 485 8.94 -18.88 55.20
C ASN A 485 9.32 -17.53 54.55
N SER A 486 9.36 -16.39 55.24
CA SER A 486 8.40 -15.59 56.03
C SER A 486 9.15 -14.30 56.43
N GLN A 487 8.43 -13.36 57.07
CA GLN A 487 8.85 -12.05 57.65
C GLN A 487 8.67 -10.85 56.70
N GLY A 488 7.87 -9.82 56.98
CA GLY A 488 7.07 -9.47 58.14
C GLY A 488 7.11 -7.94 58.34
N LEU A 489 5.96 -7.27 58.38
CA LEU A 489 5.61 -6.29 59.42
C LEU A 489 4.17 -5.78 59.23
N THR A 490 3.42 -5.86 60.32
CA THR A 490 2.02 -5.44 60.50
C THR A 490 1.96 -4.09 61.22
N THR A 491 0.98 -3.24 60.90
CA THR A 491 0.35 -2.38 61.92
C THR A 491 -1.14 -2.18 61.62
N VAL A 492 -1.91 -2.23 62.70
CA VAL A 492 -3.36 -2.39 62.86
C VAL A 492 -4.06 -1.02 62.90
N MET A 493 -5.33 -0.90 62.44
CA MET A 493 -6.44 -0.34 63.25
C MET A 493 -7.84 -0.37 62.59
N LYS A 494 -8.74 -1.11 63.27
CA LYS A 494 -10.17 -0.90 63.63
C LYS A 494 -11.28 -0.67 62.58
N LYS A 495 -12.31 -1.53 62.74
CA LYS A 495 -13.67 -1.50 62.18
C LYS A 495 -14.50 -0.29 62.65
N GLY A 496 -15.38 0.17 61.76
CA GLY A 496 -16.62 0.89 62.09
C GLY A 496 -17.60 0.80 60.91
N SER A 497 -18.80 0.27 61.13
CA SER A 497 -19.86 0.18 60.11
C SER A 497 -20.74 1.42 60.12
N SER A 498 -21.05 1.97 58.94
CA SER A 498 -22.27 2.74 58.71
C SER A 498 -22.53 2.91 57.21
N THR A 499 -23.62 2.28 56.76
CA THR A 499 -24.61 2.73 55.77
C THR A 499 -24.25 3.81 54.73
N ALA A 500 -24.59 3.45 53.48
CA ALA A 500 -25.10 4.28 52.38
C ALA A 500 -24.15 4.60 51.21
N ARG A 501 -24.69 4.30 50.01
CA ARG A 501 -24.28 4.70 48.64
C ARG A 501 -23.10 3.94 48.02
N GLY A 502 -23.43 2.81 47.39
CA GLY A 502 -22.61 2.20 46.34
C GLY A 502 -22.66 3.07 45.09
N SER A 503 -21.66 3.94 44.95
CA SER A 503 -21.32 4.64 43.72
C SER A 503 -21.01 3.63 42.62
N VAL A 504 -21.67 3.77 41.48
CA VAL A 504 -21.20 3.23 40.20
C VAL A 504 -19.77 3.74 39.98
N GLN A 505 -18.79 2.85 40.11
CA GLN A 505 -17.43 3.15 39.67
C GLN A 505 -17.48 3.27 38.15
N HIS A 506 -17.53 4.52 37.71
CA HIS A 506 -17.11 4.90 36.37
C HIS A 506 -15.68 4.39 36.17
N ASP A 507 -15.55 3.31 35.40
CA ASP A 507 -14.28 2.91 34.85
C ASP A 507 -13.86 3.97 33.82
N ARG A 508 -13.13 4.97 34.30
CA ARG A 508 -12.55 6.03 33.47
C ARG A 508 -11.31 5.46 32.79
N SER A 509 -11.50 4.80 31.64
CA SER A 509 -10.50 4.76 30.58
C SER A 509 -10.91 5.70 29.44
N PRO A 510 -10.49 6.97 29.43
CA PRO A 510 -10.72 7.86 28.28
C PRO A 510 -9.56 7.71 27.29
N SER A 511 -9.77 7.01 26.15
CA SER A 511 -8.99 7.21 24.90
C SER A 511 -9.29 6.21 23.77
N THR A 512 -9.93 5.05 24.00
CA THR A 512 -9.98 3.96 22.98
C THR A 512 -11.27 3.86 22.17
N ARG A 513 -12.38 4.50 22.59
CA ARG A 513 -13.63 4.58 21.80
C ARG A 513 -13.47 5.17 20.39
N PRO A 514 -12.66 6.22 20.14
CA PRO A 514 -12.56 6.79 18.79
C PRO A 514 -11.88 5.83 17.81
N VAL A 515 -10.91 5.03 18.24
CA VAL A 515 -10.24 4.08 17.35
C VAL A 515 -11.20 3.01 16.88
N ILE A 516 -11.94 2.36 17.79
CA ILE A 516 -12.91 1.30 17.43
C ILE A 516 -13.98 1.83 16.48
N ARG A 517 -14.45 3.07 16.69
CA ARG A 517 -15.39 3.72 15.79
C ARG A 517 -14.79 3.91 14.39
N VAL A 518 -13.56 4.40 14.30
CA VAL A 518 -12.84 4.53 13.01
C VAL A 518 -12.65 3.18 12.32
N LEU A 519 -12.44 2.09 13.06
CA LEU A 519 -12.30 0.74 12.47
C LEU A 519 -13.63 0.21 11.94
N ARG A 520 -14.74 0.48 12.66
CA ARG A 520 -16.08 0.08 12.23
C ARG A 520 -16.56 0.88 11.01
N ASP A 521 -16.19 2.15 10.94
CA ASP A 521 -16.54 3.05 9.84
C ASP A 521 -15.57 2.89 8.63
N ASP A 522 -14.63 1.93 8.67
CA ASP A 522 -13.74 1.62 7.55
C ASP A 522 -14.46 0.86 6.43
N ILE A 523 -14.16 1.20 5.17
CA ILE A 523 -14.83 0.63 4.00
C ILE A 523 -14.72 -0.90 3.92
N LEU A 524 -13.64 -1.51 4.41
CA LEU A 524 -13.51 -2.97 4.44
C LEU A 524 -14.56 -3.60 5.37
N MET A 525 -14.81 -2.97 6.52
CA MET A 525 -15.83 -3.43 7.47
C MET A 525 -17.24 -3.18 6.94
N THR A 526 -17.47 -2.06 6.26
CA THR A 526 -18.73 -1.79 5.54
C THR A 526 -18.98 -2.85 4.46
N MET A 527 -17.99 -3.17 3.62
CA MET A 527 -18.15 -4.21 2.59
C MET A 527 -18.43 -5.59 3.19
N ARG A 528 -17.79 -5.93 4.32
CA ARG A 528 -18.08 -7.17 5.07
C ARG A 528 -19.52 -7.17 5.60
N ALA A 529 -19.94 -6.08 6.25
CA ALA A 529 -21.29 -5.94 6.82
C ALA A 529 -22.36 -6.08 5.74
N ARG A 530 -22.20 -5.38 4.60
CA ARG A 530 -23.04 -5.52 3.42
C ARG A 530 -23.11 -6.95 2.92
N CYS A 531 -21.96 -7.63 2.81
CA CYS A 531 -21.92 -9.02 2.37
C CYS A 531 -22.73 -9.95 3.31
N LEU A 532 -22.59 -9.76 4.62
CA LEU A 532 -23.34 -10.52 5.63
C LEU A 532 -24.84 -10.21 5.61
N ALA A 533 -25.21 -8.96 5.30
CA ALA A 533 -26.60 -8.55 5.07
C ALA A 533 -27.17 -9.05 3.72
N GLY A 534 -26.37 -9.75 2.91
CA GLY A 534 -26.81 -10.36 1.65
C GLY A 534 -26.58 -9.50 0.41
N TYR A 535 -25.77 -8.44 0.48
CA TYR A 535 -25.43 -7.59 -0.66
C TYR A 535 -24.67 -8.38 -1.74
N ASN A 536 -25.38 -8.75 -2.81
CA ASN A 536 -24.89 -9.66 -3.84
C ASN A 536 -25.63 -9.46 -5.18
N ILE A 537 -25.28 -10.22 -6.22
CA ILE A 537 -25.96 -10.19 -7.52
C ILE A 537 -27.39 -10.73 -7.38
N GLY A 538 -28.37 -10.06 -7.98
CA GLY A 538 -29.76 -10.56 -8.05
C GLY A 538 -30.57 -10.48 -6.76
N GLN A 539 -30.04 -9.86 -5.70
CA GLN A 539 -30.78 -9.51 -4.48
C GLN A 539 -31.30 -8.06 -4.55
N ASP A 540 -32.29 -7.74 -3.71
CA ASP A 540 -32.82 -6.38 -3.58
C ASP A 540 -31.86 -5.50 -2.76
N ASN A 541 -30.70 -5.21 -3.36
CA ASN A 541 -29.61 -4.43 -2.77
C ASN A 541 -30.05 -3.04 -2.30
N HIS A 542 -31.13 -2.50 -2.89
CA HIS A 542 -31.70 -1.23 -2.47
C HIS A 542 -32.24 -1.27 -1.04
N LYS A 543 -32.97 -2.35 -0.66
CA LYS A 543 -33.51 -2.50 0.70
C LYS A 543 -32.41 -2.71 1.73
N ILE A 544 -31.43 -3.56 1.41
CA ILE A 544 -30.28 -3.86 2.27
C ILE A 544 -29.56 -2.57 2.69
N LEU A 545 -29.31 -1.68 1.73
CA LEU A 545 -28.63 -0.41 1.98
C LEU A 545 -29.51 0.62 2.72
N GLN A 546 -30.84 0.54 2.63
CA GLN A 546 -31.73 1.41 3.41
C GLN A 546 -31.79 1.03 4.88
N GLU A 547 -31.70 -0.27 5.18
CA GLU A 547 -31.68 -0.78 6.55
C GLU A 547 -30.36 -0.41 7.26
N GLU A 548 -29.23 -0.48 6.55
CA GLU A 548 -27.90 -0.08 7.03
C GLU A 548 -27.82 1.43 7.42
N ASN A 549 -28.51 2.28 6.65
CA ASN A 549 -28.52 3.74 6.86
C ASN A 549 -29.31 4.22 8.09
N ASN A 550 -30.12 3.36 8.72
CA ASN A 550 -30.88 3.73 9.92
C ASN A 550 -30.04 3.66 11.21
N ASP A 551 -28.94 2.89 11.22
CA ASP A 551 -28.10 2.67 12.41
C ASP A 551 -26.88 3.62 12.50
N HIS A 552 -26.46 4.22 11.38
CA HIS A 552 -25.37 5.18 11.33
C HIS A 552 -25.89 6.61 11.17
N VAL A 553 -25.39 7.53 12.01
CA VAL A 553 -25.69 8.98 11.93
C VAL A 553 -25.17 9.51 10.58
N GLN A 554 -26.09 9.52 9.61
CA GLN A 554 -26.15 10.26 8.35
C GLN A 554 -24.85 10.96 7.91
N SER A 555 -24.21 10.39 6.90
CA SER A 555 -23.64 11.22 5.84
C SER A 555 -24.77 11.53 4.86
N ASP A 556 -25.10 12.80 4.63
CA ASP A 556 -26.14 13.28 3.70
C ASP A 556 -25.85 12.92 2.21
N ARG A 557 -24.98 11.94 1.93
CA ARG A 557 -24.44 11.63 0.59
C ARG A 557 -24.49 10.16 0.19
N ASP A 558 -25.18 9.27 0.92
CA ASP A 558 -25.31 7.88 0.47
C ASP A 558 -26.29 7.74 -0.72
N THR A 559 -25.74 7.93 -1.93
CA THR A 559 -26.45 7.86 -3.21
C THR A 559 -26.57 6.44 -3.78
N LEU A 560 -25.92 5.46 -3.14
CA LEU A 560 -25.86 4.07 -3.61
C LEU A 560 -27.23 3.38 -3.71
N PRO A 561 -28.18 3.57 -2.76
CA PRO A 561 -29.52 2.99 -2.88
C PRO A 561 -30.25 3.47 -4.14
N GLU A 562 -30.11 4.75 -4.51
CA GLU A 562 -30.75 5.32 -5.70
C GLU A 562 -30.20 4.71 -6.99
N VAL A 563 -28.90 4.43 -7.02
CA VAL A 563 -28.25 3.77 -8.16
C VAL A 563 -28.76 2.35 -8.36
N TRP A 564 -28.91 1.57 -7.28
CA TRP A 564 -29.49 0.21 -7.37
C TRP A 564 -30.95 0.23 -7.82
N GLU A 565 -31.71 1.20 -7.34
CA GLU A 565 -33.08 1.44 -7.77
C GLU A 565 -33.15 1.71 -9.28
N TRP A 566 -32.21 2.52 -9.80
CA TRP A 566 -32.08 2.79 -11.24
C TRP A 566 -31.66 1.54 -12.03
N ILE A 567 -30.69 0.75 -11.54
CA ILE A 567 -30.22 -0.48 -12.21
C ILE A 567 -31.40 -1.45 -12.41
N MET A 568 -32.15 -1.73 -11.35
CA MET A 568 -33.32 -2.63 -11.39
C MET A 568 -34.35 -2.16 -12.42
N ARG A 569 -34.61 -0.84 -12.47
CA ARG A 569 -35.51 -0.27 -13.47
C ARG A 569 -34.97 -0.36 -14.88
N SER A 570 -33.68 -0.11 -15.09
CA SER A 570 -33.08 -0.22 -16.41
C SER A 570 -33.25 -1.64 -16.94
N GLN A 571 -33.15 -2.64 -16.07
CA GLN A 571 -33.42 -4.03 -16.39
C GLN A 571 -34.91 -4.26 -16.69
N ASP A 572 -35.85 -3.81 -15.84
CA ASP A 572 -37.29 -4.06 -16.07
C ASP A 572 -37.90 -3.26 -17.22
N PHE A 573 -37.42 -2.04 -17.46
CA PHE A 573 -37.97 -1.09 -18.41
C PHE A 573 -37.34 -1.22 -19.80
N LEU A 574 -36.02 -1.48 -19.87
CA LEU A 574 -35.25 -1.43 -21.13
C LEU A 574 -34.74 -2.80 -21.61
N SER A 575 -34.94 -3.89 -20.87
CA SER A 575 -34.48 -5.25 -21.27
C SER A 575 -35.19 -5.88 -22.45
N SER A 576 -36.25 -5.27 -22.99
CA SER A 576 -36.91 -5.85 -24.16
C SER A 576 -36.07 -5.62 -25.42
N LYS A 577 -35.32 -6.65 -25.84
CA LYS A 577 -34.59 -6.68 -27.11
C LYS A 577 -35.54 -6.41 -28.27
N HIS A 578 -35.47 -5.20 -28.83
CA HIS A 578 -36.10 -4.91 -30.11
C HIS A 578 -35.06 -5.14 -31.22
N GLN A 579 -35.48 -5.63 -32.38
CA GLN A 579 -34.66 -6.34 -33.39
C GLN A 579 -33.40 -5.60 -33.91
N ARG A 580 -33.16 -4.35 -33.52
CA ARG A 580 -32.06 -3.49 -33.97
C ARG A 580 -31.33 -2.70 -32.86
N TYR A 581 -31.93 -2.45 -31.69
CA TYR A 581 -31.34 -1.65 -30.61
C TYR A 581 -31.51 -2.32 -29.25
N ASP A 582 -30.45 -2.30 -28.45
CA ASP A 582 -30.44 -2.78 -27.07
C ASP A 582 -30.37 -1.59 -26.09
N PHE A 583 -31.46 -1.37 -25.36
CA PHE A 583 -31.56 -0.27 -24.40
C PHE A 583 -31.15 -0.68 -22.98
N SER A 584 -30.84 -1.96 -22.75
CA SER A 584 -30.48 -2.45 -21.41
C SER A 584 -29.29 -1.68 -20.83
N TYR A 585 -29.41 -1.27 -19.57
CA TYR A 585 -28.40 -0.52 -18.80
C TYR A 585 -27.94 0.81 -19.42
N GLN A 586 -28.66 1.36 -20.39
CA GLN A 586 -28.39 2.70 -20.93
C GLN A 586 -28.81 3.79 -19.95
N GLY A 587 -27.98 4.85 -19.85
CA GLY A 587 -28.27 6.01 -19.01
C GLY A 587 -29.04 7.11 -19.73
N VAL A 588 -29.40 8.17 -19.00
CA VAL A 588 -30.15 9.32 -19.53
C VAL A 588 -29.44 9.94 -20.74
N ALA A 589 -28.11 10.08 -20.71
CA ALA A 589 -27.34 10.65 -21.81
C ALA A 589 -27.40 9.77 -23.06
N GLY A 590 -27.26 8.44 -22.91
CA GLY A 590 -27.40 7.49 -24.02
C GLY A 590 -28.80 7.53 -24.64
N LEU A 591 -29.85 7.61 -23.81
CA LEU A 591 -31.23 7.75 -24.28
C LEU A 591 -31.45 9.08 -25.04
N TRP A 592 -30.84 10.16 -24.57
CA TRP A 592 -30.97 11.52 -25.11
C TRP A 592 -30.23 11.75 -26.42
N GLU A 593 -28.98 11.29 -26.51
CA GLU A 593 -28.13 11.43 -27.69
C GLU A 593 -28.48 10.40 -28.77
N GLY A 594 -28.89 9.20 -28.33
CA GLY A 594 -29.08 8.04 -29.19
C GLY A 594 -27.78 7.26 -29.39
N PHE A 595 -27.91 5.98 -29.74
CA PHE A 595 -26.78 5.08 -29.97
C PHE A 595 -27.04 4.19 -31.20
N GLY A 596 -25.96 3.63 -31.75
CA GLY A 596 -26.00 2.80 -32.96
C GLY A 596 -26.72 1.46 -32.76
N PRO A 597 -27.11 0.79 -33.85
CA PRO A 597 -27.73 -0.53 -33.77
C PRO A 597 -26.76 -1.56 -33.17
N ALA A 598 -27.28 -2.50 -32.38
CA ALA A 598 -26.48 -3.59 -31.83
C ALA A 598 -25.95 -4.46 -32.99
N GLU A 599 -24.64 -4.46 -33.23
CA GLU A 599 -24.01 -5.29 -34.25
C GLU A 599 -24.25 -6.76 -33.89
N LYS A 600 -25.11 -7.44 -34.65
CA LYS A 600 -25.15 -8.90 -34.62
C LYS A 600 -23.85 -9.38 -35.25
N LEU A 601 -23.09 -10.20 -34.53
CA LEU A 601 -22.06 -11.09 -35.08
C LEU A 601 -22.74 -12.09 -36.03
N GLN A 602 -23.15 -11.64 -37.20
CA GLN A 602 -23.70 -12.47 -38.27
C GLN A 602 -22.72 -12.53 -39.43
N GLN A 603 -21.86 -13.56 -39.35
CA GLN A 603 -21.32 -14.35 -40.47
C GLN A 603 -20.83 -13.57 -41.69
N ASN A 604 -19.53 -13.24 -41.70
CA ASN A 604 -18.74 -13.35 -42.94
C ASN A 604 -18.25 -14.79 -43.06
N ARG A 605 -19.15 -15.69 -43.50
CA ARG A 605 -18.76 -16.94 -44.17
C ARG A 605 -19.06 -16.76 -45.66
N ASP A 606 -18.01 -16.97 -46.46
CA ASP A 606 -18.02 -17.18 -47.91
C ASP A 606 -18.48 -16.02 -48.80
N GLN A 607 -17.51 -15.27 -49.35
CA GLN A 607 -17.19 -15.28 -50.79
C GLN A 607 -16.14 -14.21 -51.12
N SER A 608 -14.93 -14.65 -51.45
CA SER A 608 -13.98 -13.89 -52.25
C SER A 608 -14.49 -13.72 -53.68
N PRO A 609 -14.31 -12.54 -54.30
CA PRO A 609 -13.62 -12.55 -55.59
C PRO A 609 -12.65 -11.37 -55.82
N LEU A 610 -11.68 -11.64 -56.68
CA LEU A 610 -10.64 -10.74 -57.20
C LEU A 610 -11.20 -9.52 -57.98
N PRO A 611 -10.38 -8.47 -58.20
CA PRO A 611 -10.80 -7.22 -58.81
C PRO A 611 -10.74 -7.28 -60.34
N SER A 612 -11.78 -6.83 -61.03
CA SER A 612 -11.70 -6.44 -62.45
C SER A 612 -12.81 -5.45 -62.82
N GLU A 613 -12.37 -4.31 -63.37
CA GLU A 613 -12.92 -3.58 -64.52
C GLU A 613 -14.40 -3.12 -64.53
N VAL A 614 -14.55 -1.80 -64.51
CA VAL A 614 -15.68 -1.03 -65.09
C VAL A 614 -15.53 -1.14 -66.64
N PRO A 615 -16.57 -1.31 -67.50
CA PRO A 615 -17.62 -0.29 -67.67
C PRO A 615 -18.99 -0.68 -68.31
N HIS A 616 -19.83 0.37 -68.43
CA HIS A 616 -20.92 0.62 -69.39
C HIS A 616 -22.38 0.16 -69.11
N GLU A 617 -23.19 1.18 -68.83
CA GLU A 617 -24.51 1.52 -69.38
C GLU A 617 -25.60 0.44 -69.59
N THR A 618 -26.78 0.68 -69.03
CA THR A 618 -27.98 1.00 -69.85
C THR A 618 -29.15 1.55 -69.01
N ARG A 619 -29.68 2.68 -69.49
CA ARG A 619 -30.95 3.32 -69.12
C ARG A 619 -32.11 2.32 -69.09
N LYS A 620 -32.99 2.41 -68.08
CA LYS A 620 -34.45 2.62 -68.29
C LYS A 620 -35.08 3.45 -67.16
N SER A 621 -35.74 4.51 -67.60
CA SER A 621 -36.56 5.47 -66.86
C SER A 621 -37.73 4.82 -66.12
N LYS A 622 -38.04 5.30 -64.90
CA LYS A 622 -39.42 5.54 -64.45
C LYS A 622 -39.50 6.47 -63.22
N ARG A 623 -40.03 7.65 -63.51
CA ARG A 623 -40.98 8.48 -62.74
C ARG A 623 -40.61 8.99 -61.35
N HIS A 624 -40.57 10.32 -61.29
CA HIS A 624 -40.68 11.17 -60.11
C HIS A 624 -41.76 10.72 -59.10
N SER A 625 -41.30 10.39 -57.89
CA SER A 625 -41.93 10.81 -56.65
C SER A 625 -40.92 11.71 -55.94
N LYS A 626 -41.32 12.94 -55.58
CA LYS A 626 -40.51 13.83 -54.73
C LYS A 626 -40.47 13.24 -53.31
N THR A 627 -39.60 12.27 -53.10
CA THR A 627 -39.15 11.87 -51.77
C THR A 627 -37.93 12.72 -51.44
N THR A 628 -38.07 13.62 -50.47
CA THR A 628 -36.95 14.28 -49.80
C THR A 628 -35.97 13.20 -49.35
N VAL A 629 -34.79 13.17 -49.98
CA VAL A 629 -33.67 12.32 -49.56
C VAL A 629 -33.21 12.86 -48.21
N ARG A 630 -33.63 12.21 -47.13
CA ARG A 630 -33.06 12.43 -45.79
C ARG A 630 -31.61 11.95 -45.81
N SER A 631 -30.72 12.65 -45.12
CA SER A 631 -29.35 12.16 -44.93
C SER A 631 -29.38 10.84 -44.14
N ALA A 632 -28.39 9.97 -44.35
CA ALA A 632 -28.32 8.68 -43.65
C ALA A 632 -28.40 8.82 -42.12
N ALA A 633 -27.79 9.89 -41.56
CA ALA A 633 -27.84 10.20 -40.13
C ALA A 633 -29.26 10.61 -39.65
N GLU A 634 -30.02 11.36 -40.47
CA GLU A 634 -31.41 11.72 -40.13
C GLU A 634 -32.35 10.51 -40.20
N GLU A 635 -32.08 9.56 -41.10
CA GLU A 635 -32.84 8.31 -41.22
C GLU A 635 -32.57 7.37 -40.05
N GLU A 636 -31.31 7.25 -39.60
CA GLU A 636 -30.94 6.50 -38.39
C GLU A 636 -31.56 7.09 -37.13
N GLN A 637 -31.50 8.42 -36.97
CA GLN A 637 -32.09 9.09 -35.81
C GLN A 637 -33.62 8.98 -35.78
N HIS A 638 -34.26 9.01 -36.95
CA HIS A 638 -35.70 8.76 -37.07
C HIS A 638 -36.06 7.29 -36.72
N ASN A 639 -35.23 6.33 -37.13
CA ASN A 639 -35.41 4.91 -36.78
C ASN A 639 -35.20 4.64 -35.28
N TYR A 640 -34.24 5.32 -34.66
CA TYR A 640 -34.04 5.28 -33.22
C TYR A 640 -35.27 5.84 -32.48
N GLN A 641 -35.75 7.02 -32.88
CA GLN A 641 -36.93 7.66 -32.27
C GLN A 641 -38.21 6.82 -32.42
N SER A 642 -38.43 6.18 -33.58
CA SER A 642 -39.60 5.33 -33.80
C SER A 642 -39.57 4.06 -32.94
N THR A 643 -38.38 3.46 -32.79
CA THR A 643 -38.14 2.30 -31.92
C THR A 643 -38.37 2.67 -30.45
N LEU A 644 -37.87 3.82 -30.01
CA LEU A 644 -38.07 4.29 -28.64
C LEU A 644 -39.55 4.59 -28.35
N GLN A 645 -40.27 5.17 -29.32
CA GLN A 645 -41.70 5.42 -29.21
C GLN A 645 -42.52 4.12 -29.13
N SER A 646 -42.12 3.05 -29.83
CA SER A 646 -42.82 1.76 -29.74
C SER A 646 -42.64 1.10 -28.37
N LEU A 647 -41.47 1.26 -27.74
CA LEU A 647 -41.22 0.81 -26.37
C LEU A 647 -42.11 1.55 -25.36
N LEU A 648 -42.20 2.87 -25.46
CA LEU A 648 -43.04 3.70 -24.59
C LEU A 648 -44.53 3.30 -24.65
N ASN A 649 -45.03 3.01 -25.86
CA ASN A 649 -46.43 2.67 -26.07
C ASN A 649 -46.83 1.28 -25.51
N ARG A 650 -45.88 0.40 -25.16
CA ARG A 650 -46.17 -0.99 -24.74
C ARG A 650 -46.63 -1.10 -23.28
N LYS A 651 -46.16 -0.22 -22.39
CA LYS A 651 -46.55 -0.21 -20.96
C LYS A 651 -47.76 0.67 -20.66
N GLU A 652 -48.06 1.67 -21.49
CA GLU A 652 -49.29 2.46 -21.39
C GLU A 652 -50.47 1.69 -21.99
N GLY A 653 -51.06 0.78 -21.21
CA GLY A 653 -52.36 0.20 -21.56
C GLY A 653 -53.37 1.31 -21.87
N SER A 654 -53.82 1.40 -23.13
CA SER A 654 -55.02 2.09 -23.62
C SER A 654 -55.27 3.59 -23.26
N HIS A 655 -54.44 4.29 -22.51
CA HIS A 655 -54.67 5.70 -22.17
C HIS A 655 -53.73 6.65 -22.92
N LYS A 656 -54.14 7.03 -24.14
CA LYS A 656 -53.56 8.12 -24.93
C LYS A 656 -53.74 9.47 -24.23
N HIS A 657 -52.78 9.91 -23.42
CA HIS A 657 -52.63 11.33 -23.10
C HIS A 657 -51.20 11.76 -23.42
N SER A 658 -51.05 12.61 -24.44
CA SER A 658 -49.75 13.11 -24.90
C SER A 658 -49.17 14.05 -23.86
N TRP A 659 -48.35 13.52 -22.95
CA TRP A 659 -47.45 14.38 -22.19
C TRP A 659 -46.63 15.24 -23.15
N LYS A 660 -46.50 16.54 -22.85
CA LYS A 660 -45.66 17.47 -23.59
C LYS A 660 -44.73 18.18 -22.61
N PRO A 661 -43.42 18.31 -22.92
CA PRO A 661 -42.50 19.07 -22.09
C PRO A 661 -42.94 20.54 -22.01
N ALA A 662 -42.56 21.22 -20.93
CA ALA A 662 -42.89 22.64 -20.73
C ALA A 662 -42.21 23.55 -21.78
N VAL A 663 -41.18 23.05 -22.45
CA VAL A 663 -40.41 23.71 -23.50
C VAL A 663 -40.55 22.96 -24.83
N PRO A 664 -40.63 23.65 -25.98
CA PRO A 664 -40.62 22.98 -27.29
C PRO A 664 -39.38 22.09 -27.45
N SER A 665 -39.58 20.82 -27.82
CA SER A 665 -38.49 19.87 -28.00
C SER A 665 -38.66 19.08 -29.29
N SER A 666 -37.54 18.85 -29.98
CA SER A 666 -37.45 17.97 -31.15
C SER A 666 -37.31 16.48 -30.79
N ARG A 667 -37.07 16.20 -29.50
CA ARG A 667 -36.73 14.88 -28.95
C ARG A 667 -37.68 14.48 -27.81
N VAL A 668 -38.98 14.68 -28.02
CA VAL A 668 -40.02 14.35 -27.02
C VAL A 668 -39.97 12.88 -26.56
N PRO A 669 -39.82 11.87 -27.45
CA PRO A 669 -39.74 10.46 -27.04
C PRO A 669 -38.56 10.19 -26.11
N GLN A 670 -37.40 10.81 -26.39
CA GLN A 670 -36.20 10.70 -25.55
C GLN A 670 -36.42 11.28 -24.15
N ARG A 671 -37.05 12.46 -24.04
CA ARG A 671 -37.37 13.07 -22.74
C ARG A 671 -38.33 12.20 -21.93
N GLN A 672 -39.35 11.67 -22.60
CA GLN A 672 -40.36 10.81 -21.97
C GLN A 672 -39.71 9.53 -21.41
N ALA A 673 -38.86 8.87 -22.20
CA ALA A 673 -38.13 7.69 -21.76
C ALA A 673 -37.17 7.99 -20.60
N ALA A 674 -36.43 9.09 -20.67
CA ALA A 674 -35.52 9.50 -19.61
C ALA A 674 -36.26 9.82 -18.28
N LEU A 675 -37.40 10.51 -18.34
CA LEU A 675 -38.22 10.80 -17.16
C LEU A 675 -38.82 9.53 -16.55
N GLN A 676 -39.30 8.59 -17.38
CA GLN A 676 -39.80 7.31 -16.89
C GLN A 676 -38.69 6.47 -16.23
N MET A 677 -37.47 6.51 -16.76
CA MET A 677 -36.32 5.83 -16.14
C MET A 677 -35.96 6.41 -14.77
N LEU A 678 -36.22 7.70 -14.54
CA LEU A 678 -36.09 8.38 -13.25
C LEU A 678 -37.34 8.25 -12.37
N GLU A 679 -38.35 7.46 -12.75
CA GLU A 679 -39.74 7.45 -12.22
C GLU A 679 -40.34 8.82 -11.91
N TRP A 680 -39.99 9.82 -12.72
CA TRP A 680 -40.67 11.08 -12.59
C TRP A 680 -42.03 10.97 -13.28
N SER A 681 -43.11 11.14 -12.51
CA SER A 681 -44.47 11.03 -13.05
C SER A 681 -44.70 12.10 -14.11
N LEU A 682 -45.14 11.66 -15.30
CA LEU A 682 -45.44 12.55 -16.43
C LEU A 682 -46.79 13.26 -16.25
N LYS A 683 -47.67 12.78 -15.37
CA LYS A 683 -49.01 13.34 -15.17
C LYS A 683 -49.02 14.40 -14.07
N GLU A 684 -49.62 15.55 -14.36
CA GLU A 684 -49.83 16.62 -13.37
C GLU A 684 -50.65 16.13 -12.17
N ASP A 685 -51.65 15.25 -12.38
CA ASP A 685 -52.48 14.68 -11.31
C ASP A 685 -51.73 13.75 -10.35
N GLU A 686 -50.78 12.96 -10.86
CA GLU A 686 -49.93 12.10 -10.03
C GLU A 686 -48.92 12.93 -9.24
N LEU A 687 -48.38 14.00 -9.84
CA LEU A 687 -47.49 14.93 -9.17
C LEU A 687 -48.23 15.74 -8.07
N LEU A 688 -49.50 16.09 -8.31
CA LEU A 688 -50.40 16.64 -7.29
C LEU A 688 -50.70 15.64 -6.15
N HIS A 689 -50.76 14.34 -6.45
CA HIS A 689 -50.88 13.33 -5.41
C HIS A 689 -49.58 13.18 -4.58
N LEU A 690 -48.41 13.26 -5.23
CA LEU A 690 -47.11 13.24 -4.56
C LEU A 690 -46.91 14.44 -3.64
N THR A 691 -47.30 15.65 -4.07
CA THR A 691 -47.23 16.86 -3.22
C THR A 691 -48.11 16.73 -1.98
N LYS A 692 -49.33 16.18 -2.11
CA LYS A 692 -50.20 15.85 -0.95
C LYS A 692 -49.57 14.78 -0.03
N LYS A 693 -48.84 13.81 -0.58
CA LYS A 693 -48.10 12.80 0.20
C LYS A 693 -46.93 13.42 0.97
N TRP A 694 -46.20 14.35 0.37
CA TRP A 694 -45.12 15.10 1.03
C TRP A 694 -45.65 16.02 2.12
N GLU A 695 -46.78 16.71 1.89
CA GLU A 695 -47.48 17.50 2.90
C GLU A 695 -47.83 16.65 4.13
N LYS A 696 -48.40 15.45 3.93
CA LYS A 696 -48.70 14.48 5.01
C LYS A 696 -47.46 14.00 5.78
N ARG A 697 -46.30 13.93 5.11
CA ARG A 697 -45.01 13.56 5.72
C ARG A 697 -44.30 14.73 6.41
N GLY A 698 -44.90 15.93 6.42
CA GLY A 698 -44.31 17.14 6.99
C GLY A 698 -43.28 17.83 6.09
N GLN A 699 -43.08 17.36 4.86
CA GLN A 699 -42.17 17.96 3.87
C GLN A 699 -42.86 19.07 3.08
N VAL A 700 -43.32 20.11 3.79
CA VAL A 700 -44.16 21.18 3.22
C VAL A 700 -43.39 22.03 2.22
N SER A 701 -42.13 22.39 2.49
CA SER A 701 -41.28 23.20 1.60
C SER A 701 -41.07 22.55 0.24
N ARG A 702 -40.77 21.25 0.21
CA ARG A 702 -40.68 20.44 -1.01
C ARG A 702 -42.00 20.43 -1.79
N ALA A 703 -43.11 20.19 -1.11
CA ALA A 703 -44.43 20.15 -1.76
C ALA A 703 -44.78 21.48 -2.44
N VAL A 704 -44.59 22.59 -1.74
CA VAL A 704 -44.88 23.95 -2.22
C VAL A 704 -43.99 24.34 -3.40
N CYS A 705 -42.69 24.02 -3.32
CA CYS A 705 -41.73 24.26 -4.39
C CYS A 705 -42.19 23.58 -5.70
N TRP A 706 -42.58 22.32 -5.63
CA TRP A 706 -43.07 21.58 -6.79
C TRP A 706 -44.43 22.08 -7.30
N LEU A 707 -45.35 22.49 -6.43
CA LEU A 707 -46.62 23.12 -6.85
C LEU A 707 -46.38 24.41 -7.66
N ILE A 708 -45.36 25.19 -7.29
CA ILE A 708 -44.97 26.40 -8.03
C ILE A 708 -44.37 26.06 -9.39
N PHE A 709 -43.56 25.00 -9.50
CA PHE A 709 -43.00 24.54 -10.77
C PHE A 709 -44.08 24.07 -11.76
N ILE A 710 -45.19 23.51 -11.26
CA ILE A 710 -46.35 23.08 -12.06
C ILE A 710 -47.32 24.26 -12.30
N LYS A 711 -47.01 25.47 -11.82
CA LYS A 711 -47.83 26.69 -11.93
C LYS A 711 -49.17 26.63 -11.18
N GLN A 712 -49.29 25.74 -10.19
CA GLN A 712 -50.44 25.64 -9.30
C GLN A 712 -50.29 26.58 -8.10
N TYR A 713 -50.20 27.88 -8.37
CA TYR A 713 -49.85 28.88 -7.36
C TYR A 713 -50.87 29.00 -6.22
N LYS A 714 -52.17 28.80 -6.51
CA LYS A 714 -53.23 28.89 -5.50
C LYS A 714 -53.09 27.79 -4.44
N GLU A 715 -52.94 26.54 -4.87
CA GLU A 715 -52.71 25.39 -3.98
C GLU A 715 -51.41 25.55 -3.18
N ALA A 716 -50.35 26.10 -3.79
CA ALA A 716 -49.08 26.36 -3.10
C ALA A 716 -49.24 27.35 -1.93
N ILE A 717 -49.97 28.45 -2.14
CA ILE A 717 -50.24 29.46 -1.11
C ILE A 717 -51.11 28.87 0.01
N GLU A 718 -52.16 28.13 -0.34
CA GLU A 718 -53.01 27.48 0.67
C GLU A 718 -52.25 26.44 1.50
N THR A 719 -51.37 25.66 0.89
CA THR A 719 -50.54 24.67 1.58
C THR A 719 -49.61 25.32 2.60
N LEU A 720 -49.06 26.50 2.28
CA LEU A 720 -48.25 27.28 3.25
C LEU A 720 -49.09 27.89 4.37
N MET A 721 -50.28 28.41 4.05
CA MET A 721 -51.20 28.96 5.07
C MET A 721 -51.69 27.88 6.04
N ARG A 722 -51.82 26.63 5.58
CA ARG A 722 -52.16 25.46 6.39
C ARG A 722 -50.99 24.91 7.21
N SER A 723 -49.77 25.34 6.92
CA SER A 723 -48.58 24.85 7.61
C SER A 723 -48.53 25.33 9.07
N LYS A 724 -48.04 24.46 9.97
CA LYS A 724 -47.87 24.76 11.40
C LYS A 724 -46.62 25.58 11.69
N ASP A 725 -45.71 25.68 10.72
CA ASP A 725 -44.47 26.44 10.84
C ASP A 725 -44.75 27.91 10.53
N GLU A 726 -44.54 28.77 11.52
CA GLU A 726 -44.77 30.21 11.40
C GLU A 726 -43.94 30.85 10.28
N ALA A 727 -42.72 30.34 10.03
CA ALA A 727 -41.85 30.86 8.97
C ALA A 727 -42.38 30.53 7.57
N LEU A 728 -42.88 29.30 7.37
CA LEU A 728 -43.52 28.88 6.12
C LEU A 728 -44.85 29.60 5.90
N ASN A 729 -45.61 29.84 6.97
CA ASN A 729 -46.86 30.58 6.89
C ASN A 729 -46.61 32.05 6.48
N LEU A 730 -45.62 32.73 7.07
CA LEU A 730 -45.22 34.08 6.67
C LEU A 730 -44.75 34.16 5.20
N LEU A 731 -44.12 33.09 4.72
CA LEU A 731 -43.65 33.00 3.34
C LEU A 731 -44.79 32.98 2.31
N SER A 732 -46.03 32.62 2.72
CA SER A 732 -47.22 32.67 1.86
C SER A 732 -47.50 34.08 1.31
N GLY A 733 -47.30 35.12 2.13
CA GLY A 733 -47.49 36.51 1.73
C GLY A 733 -46.44 36.99 0.73
N THR A 734 -45.18 36.60 0.93
CA THR A 734 -44.08 36.89 0.00
C THR A 734 -44.31 36.20 -1.35
N LEU A 735 -44.78 34.95 -1.33
CA LEU A 735 -45.11 34.22 -2.56
C LEU A 735 -46.30 34.83 -3.29
N ALA A 736 -47.37 35.22 -2.59
CA ALA A 736 -48.51 35.90 -3.20
C ALA A 736 -48.09 37.19 -3.93
N ALA A 737 -47.05 37.88 -3.45
CA ALA A 737 -46.50 39.08 -4.09
C ALA A 737 -45.57 38.80 -5.30
N LEU A 738 -44.97 37.60 -5.37
CA LEU A 738 -44.02 37.18 -6.41
C LEU A 738 -44.68 36.43 -7.58
N VAL A 739 -45.84 35.80 -7.36
CA VAL A 739 -46.54 35.00 -8.37
C VAL A 739 -46.97 35.88 -9.58
N PRO A 740 -46.65 35.47 -10.82
CA PRO A 740 -47.07 36.21 -12.01
C PRO A 740 -48.60 36.07 -12.22
N GLY A 741 -49.34 37.15 -11.93
CA GLY A 741 -50.78 37.24 -12.19
C GLY A 741 -51.12 37.72 -13.62
N PRO A 742 -52.34 37.46 -14.13
CA PRO A 742 -52.74 37.82 -15.50
C PRO A 742 -52.75 39.33 -15.80
N ASN A 743 -52.72 40.18 -14.76
CA ASN A 743 -52.66 41.65 -14.86
C ASN A 743 -51.37 42.25 -14.26
N HIS A 744 -50.34 41.44 -13.96
CA HIS A 744 -49.10 41.93 -13.33
C HIS A 744 -48.00 42.18 -14.36
N HIS A 745 -47.62 43.45 -14.54
CA HIS A 745 -46.43 43.82 -15.30
C HIS A 745 -45.15 43.39 -14.55
N PRO A 746 -44.16 42.77 -15.23
CA PRO A 746 -42.94 42.23 -14.60
C PRO A 746 -42.07 43.29 -13.90
N SER A 747 -42.29 44.58 -14.16
CA SER A 747 -41.51 45.70 -13.62
C SER A 747 -41.93 46.18 -12.23
N ARG A 748 -43.07 45.73 -11.69
CA ARG A 748 -43.68 46.38 -10.52
C ARG A 748 -43.11 45.95 -9.16
N ASN A 749 -42.25 44.93 -9.11
CA ASN A 749 -41.66 44.37 -7.88
C ASN A 749 -40.14 44.08 -8.00
N SER A 750 -39.39 44.91 -8.73
CA SER A 750 -37.94 44.70 -8.91
C SER A 750 -37.16 44.73 -7.58
N GLU A 751 -37.49 45.66 -6.68
CA GLU A 751 -36.85 45.77 -5.37
C GLU A 751 -37.12 44.54 -4.49
N LEU A 752 -38.32 43.98 -4.56
CA LEU A 752 -38.70 42.78 -3.82
C LEU A 752 -38.03 41.53 -4.39
N ARG A 753 -37.83 41.45 -5.72
CA ARG A 753 -37.03 40.38 -6.36
C ARG A 753 -35.56 40.44 -5.92
N THR A 754 -34.94 41.63 -5.96
CA THR A 754 -33.56 41.83 -5.47
C THR A 754 -33.43 41.54 -3.97
N HIS A 755 -34.47 41.81 -3.18
CA HIS A 755 -34.51 41.42 -1.77
C HIS A 755 -34.57 39.90 -1.59
N CYS A 756 -35.42 39.20 -2.35
CA CYS A 756 -35.54 37.75 -2.34
C CYS A 756 -34.25 37.04 -2.81
N GLU A 757 -33.53 37.59 -3.79
CA GLU A 757 -32.19 37.12 -4.20
C GLU A 757 -31.17 37.20 -3.06
N ARG A 758 -31.19 38.28 -2.26
CA ARG A 758 -30.29 38.40 -1.10
C ARG A 758 -30.70 37.48 0.05
N LEU A 759 -32.00 37.23 0.20
CA LEU A 759 -32.53 36.32 1.21
C LEU A 759 -32.23 34.86 0.86
N SER A 760 -32.29 34.46 -0.42
CA SER A 760 -32.10 33.06 -0.83
C SER A 760 -30.74 32.51 -0.36
N ILE A 761 -29.67 33.31 -0.43
CA ILE A 761 -28.32 32.95 0.03
C ILE A 761 -28.28 32.59 1.54
N ARG A 762 -29.18 33.16 2.34
CA ARG A 762 -29.19 33.00 3.81
C ARG A 762 -30.14 31.91 4.29
N LEU A 763 -30.96 31.35 3.41
CA LEU A 763 -31.95 30.33 3.77
C LEU A 763 -31.29 28.96 3.90
N GLN A 764 -31.61 28.23 4.96
CA GLN A 764 -31.07 26.87 5.18
C GLN A 764 -31.84 25.81 4.38
N ASP A 765 -33.14 25.99 4.16
CA ASP A 765 -33.96 25.04 3.39
C ASP A 765 -33.68 25.18 1.88
N PRO A 766 -33.19 24.11 1.22
CA PRO A 766 -32.82 24.16 -0.19
C PRO A 766 -34.02 24.34 -1.12
N TYR A 767 -35.20 23.79 -0.78
CA TYR A 767 -36.40 23.89 -1.60
C TYR A 767 -36.97 25.30 -1.61
N ILE A 768 -36.93 25.99 -0.46
CA ILE A 768 -37.35 27.40 -0.39
C ILE A 768 -36.37 28.28 -1.19
N ARG A 769 -35.07 28.00 -1.07
CA ARG A 769 -34.02 28.72 -1.80
C ARG A 769 -34.24 28.65 -3.31
N ILE A 770 -34.35 27.45 -3.88
CA ILE A 770 -34.55 27.29 -5.33
C ILE A 770 -35.88 27.87 -5.82
N MET A 771 -36.92 27.77 -5.01
CA MET A 771 -38.23 28.34 -5.33
C MET A 771 -38.16 29.86 -5.44
N LEU A 772 -37.48 30.54 -4.50
CA LEU A 772 -37.31 31.99 -4.54
C LEU A 772 -36.37 32.43 -5.66
N THR A 773 -35.28 31.69 -5.90
CA THR A 773 -34.37 31.93 -7.03
C THR A 773 -35.12 31.84 -8.36
N TYR A 774 -35.94 30.80 -8.54
CA TYR A 774 -36.76 30.63 -9.73
C TYR A 774 -37.77 31.77 -9.92
N LEU A 775 -38.50 32.16 -8.88
CA LEU A 775 -39.49 33.23 -8.96
C LEU A 775 -38.87 34.63 -9.19
N SER A 776 -37.64 34.85 -8.70
CA SER A 776 -36.93 36.12 -8.84
C SER A 776 -36.29 36.26 -10.23
N ASN A 777 -35.57 35.23 -10.69
CA ASN A 777 -34.73 35.29 -11.89
C ASN A 777 -35.39 34.68 -13.13
N GLY A 778 -36.30 33.73 -12.96
CA GLY A 778 -36.95 33.00 -14.06
C GLY A 778 -36.02 32.07 -14.84
N ASP A 779 -34.76 31.90 -14.40
CA ASP A 779 -33.78 31.00 -15.00
C ASP A 779 -33.67 29.69 -14.21
N TRP A 780 -33.71 28.58 -14.93
CA TRP A 780 -33.59 27.23 -14.38
C TRP A 780 -32.13 26.82 -14.15
N THR A 781 -31.17 27.56 -14.73
CA THR A 781 -29.73 27.24 -14.63
C THR A 781 -29.23 27.33 -13.19
N GLU A 782 -29.63 28.35 -12.45
CA GLU A 782 -29.26 28.53 -11.04
C GLU A 782 -29.96 27.51 -10.13
N VAL A 783 -31.21 27.14 -10.46
CA VAL A 783 -31.99 26.15 -9.70
C VAL A 783 -31.30 24.78 -9.69
N ILE A 784 -30.74 24.38 -10.83
CA ILE A 784 -30.10 23.06 -11.00
C ILE A 784 -28.66 23.02 -10.43
N GLN A 785 -28.03 24.19 -10.25
CA GLN A 785 -26.71 24.28 -9.60
C GLN A 785 -26.75 24.02 -8.09
N GLU A 786 -27.92 24.04 -7.47
CA GLU A 786 -28.08 23.77 -6.05
C GLU A 786 -27.85 22.28 -5.71
N GLU A 787 -26.63 21.93 -5.29
CA GLU A 787 -26.22 20.53 -5.07
C GLU A 787 -26.90 19.83 -3.89
N THR A 788 -27.54 20.60 -2.99
CA THR A 788 -28.26 20.05 -1.82
C THR A 788 -29.57 19.36 -2.19
N ILE A 789 -30.04 19.51 -3.43
CA ILE A 789 -31.22 18.81 -3.94
C ILE A 789 -30.79 17.45 -4.51
N PRO A 790 -31.56 16.37 -4.25
CA PRO A 790 -31.26 15.06 -4.80
C PRO A 790 -30.98 15.09 -6.31
N PHE A 791 -29.90 14.43 -6.74
CA PHE A 791 -29.44 14.47 -8.13
C PHE A 791 -30.52 14.05 -9.13
N ARG A 792 -31.30 13.03 -8.76
CA ARG A 792 -32.47 12.56 -9.52
C ARG A 792 -33.52 13.65 -9.78
N GLU A 793 -33.81 14.50 -8.79
CA GLU A 793 -34.77 15.61 -8.94
C GLU A 793 -34.20 16.69 -9.87
N ARG A 794 -32.91 17.00 -9.75
CA ARG A 794 -32.24 17.96 -10.64
C ARG A 794 -32.26 17.51 -12.09
N LEU A 795 -32.07 16.21 -12.36
CA LEU A 795 -32.22 15.63 -13.69
C LEU A 795 -33.66 15.74 -14.20
N ALA A 796 -34.66 15.48 -13.35
CA ALA A 796 -36.07 15.61 -13.73
C ALA A 796 -36.44 17.07 -14.10
N ILE A 797 -35.99 18.05 -13.30
CA ILE A 797 -36.16 19.48 -13.58
C ILE A 797 -35.52 19.83 -14.92
N ALA A 798 -34.27 19.40 -15.17
CA ALA A 798 -33.59 19.66 -16.44
C ALA A 798 -34.35 19.06 -17.64
N LEU A 799 -34.81 17.82 -17.52
CA LEU A 799 -35.59 17.13 -18.56
C LEU A 799 -36.95 17.79 -18.84
N GLN A 800 -37.55 18.45 -17.86
CA GLN A 800 -38.85 19.10 -18.00
C GLN A 800 -38.74 20.54 -18.54
N PHE A 801 -37.72 21.29 -18.11
CA PHE A 801 -37.66 22.75 -18.27
C PHE A 801 -36.48 23.30 -19.09
N PHE A 802 -35.43 22.53 -19.38
CA PHE A 802 -34.38 22.99 -20.30
C PHE A 802 -34.78 22.79 -21.76
N ASP A 803 -34.30 23.66 -22.64
CA ASP A 803 -34.33 23.42 -24.09
C ASP A 803 -33.33 22.31 -24.48
N ASP A 804 -33.40 21.82 -25.71
CA ASP A 804 -32.60 20.67 -26.15
C ASP A 804 -31.08 20.95 -26.06
N LYS A 805 -30.65 22.21 -26.26
CA LYS A 805 -29.23 22.61 -26.20
C LYS A 805 -28.69 22.67 -24.77
N ASN A 806 -29.43 23.30 -23.85
CA ASN A 806 -29.01 23.38 -22.46
C ASN A 806 -29.07 22.02 -21.78
N LEU A 807 -30.05 21.18 -22.11
CA LEU A 807 -30.13 19.81 -21.61
C LEU A 807 -28.91 18.98 -22.04
N THR A 808 -28.52 19.05 -23.32
CA THR A 808 -27.31 18.35 -23.81
C THR A 808 -26.07 18.80 -23.06
N SER A 809 -25.88 20.11 -22.92
CA SER A 809 -24.73 20.70 -22.21
C SER A 809 -24.71 20.32 -20.73
N TYR A 810 -25.88 20.23 -20.10
CA TYR A 810 -26.02 19.85 -18.70
C TYR A 810 -25.68 18.38 -18.45
N LEU A 811 -26.20 17.46 -19.28
CA LEU A 811 -25.88 16.02 -19.17
C LEU A 811 -24.38 15.76 -19.38
N TYR A 812 -23.77 16.47 -20.33
CA TYR A 812 -22.30 16.42 -20.52
C TYR A 812 -21.55 16.89 -19.28
N ARG A 813 -21.95 18.02 -18.69
CA ARG A 813 -21.35 18.54 -17.45
C ARG A 813 -21.51 17.58 -16.28
N CYS A 814 -22.68 16.98 -16.10
CA CYS A 814 -22.92 15.96 -15.07
C CYS A 814 -21.96 14.77 -15.23
N THR A 815 -21.79 14.29 -16.47
CA THR A 815 -20.86 13.19 -16.79
C THR A 815 -19.42 13.54 -16.44
N GLN A 816 -18.94 14.72 -16.85
CA GLN A 816 -17.57 15.16 -16.52
C GLN A 816 -17.36 15.35 -15.01
N ASN A 817 -18.37 15.89 -14.32
CA ASN A 817 -18.32 16.08 -12.88
C ASN A 817 -18.23 14.74 -12.13
N ALA A 818 -19.03 13.76 -12.53
CA ALA A 818 -19.01 12.41 -11.98
C ALA A 818 -17.68 11.69 -12.26
N LEU A 819 -17.11 11.83 -13.46
CA LEU A 819 -15.79 11.28 -13.78
C LEU A 819 -14.68 11.88 -12.89
N HIS A 820 -14.72 13.19 -12.64
CA HIS A 820 -13.69 13.87 -11.86
C HIS A 820 -13.75 13.53 -10.36
N HIS A 821 -14.95 13.52 -9.78
CA HIS A 821 -15.13 13.36 -8.33
C HIS A 821 -15.50 11.93 -7.90
N GLY A 822 -15.76 11.03 -8.85
CA GLY A 822 -16.17 9.65 -8.54
C GLY A 822 -17.60 9.54 -8.00
N TYR A 823 -18.49 10.46 -8.37
CA TYR A 823 -19.89 10.41 -7.92
C TYR A 823 -20.66 9.29 -8.63
N ILE A 824 -21.07 8.28 -7.87
CA ILE A 824 -21.66 7.05 -8.39
C ILE A 824 -23.08 7.24 -8.97
N ASP A 825 -23.81 8.25 -8.50
CA ASP A 825 -25.09 8.70 -9.07
C ASP A 825 -24.98 9.12 -10.54
N GLY A 826 -23.79 9.50 -11.00
CA GLY A 826 -23.46 9.74 -12.40
C GLY A 826 -23.75 8.54 -13.32
N LEU A 827 -23.80 7.31 -12.79
CA LEU A 827 -24.21 6.12 -13.54
C LEU A 827 -25.64 6.21 -14.08
N VAL A 828 -26.52 6.95 -13.41
CA VAL A 828 -27.89 7.22 -13.92
C VAL A 828 -27.83 7.98 -15.25
N VAL A 829 -26.82 8.84 -15.43
CA VAL A 829 -26.63 9.62 -16.66
C VAL A 829 -25.90 8.80 -17.73
N THR A 830 -24.80 8.13 -17.39
CA THR A 830 -23.96 7.43 -18.39
C THR A 830 -24.43 6.02 -18.72
N GLY A 831 -25.20 5.39 -17.83
CA GLY A 831 -25.49 3.97 -17.88
C GLY A 831 -24.31 3.11 -17.43
N LEU A 832 -24.49 1.79 -17.45
CA LEU A 832 -23.41 0.81 -17.31
C LEU A 832 -22.71 0.63 -18.66
N THR A 833 -22.14 1.72 -19.17
CA THR A 833 -21.42 1.79 -20.45
C THR A 833 -19.90 1.89 -20.20
N PRO A 834 -19.03 1.83 -21.22
CA PRO A 834 -17.59 2.05 -21.03
C PRO A 834 -17.24 3.38 -20.32
N THR A 835 -18.05 4.43 -20.55
CA THR A 835 -17.95 5.70 -19.82
C THR A 835 -18.35 5.53 -18.35
N GLY A 836 -19.45 4.81 -18.08
CA GLY A 836 -19.88 4.47 -16.73
C GLY A 836 -18.83 3.64 -15.96
N MET A 837 -18.11 2.72 -16.62
CA MET A 837 -17.00 1.98 -16.01
C MET A 837 -15.86 2.92 -15.58
N SER A 838 -15.68 4.05 -16.25
CA SER A 838 -14.71 5.07 -15.84
C SER A 838 -15.17 5.87 -14.63
N ILE A 839 -16.49 6.07 -14.45
CA ILE A 839 -17.05 6.59 -13.21
C ILE A 839 -16.84 5.59 -12.08
N LEU A 840 -17.08 4.29 -12.29
CA LEU A 840 -16.81 3.25 -11.28
C LEU A 840 -15.34 3.20 -10.88
N GLN A 841 -14.40 3.35 -11.83
CA GLN A 841 -12.98 3.44 -11.49
C GLN A 841 -12.70 4.65 -10.60
N SER A 842 -13.22 5.83 -10.95
CA SER A 842 -13.07 7.03 -10.14
C SER A 842 -13.72 6.87 -8.76
N TYR A 843 -14.89 6.23 -8.68
CA TYR A 843 -15.54 5.88 -7.41
C TYR A 843 -14.63 5.00 -6.54
N VAL A 844 -14.11 3.89 -7.08
CA VAL A 844 -13.18 3.00 -6.37
C VAL A 844 -11.91 3.75 -5.93
N ASP A 845 -11.36 4.63 -6.77
CA ASP A 845 -10.17 5.42 -6.44
C ASP A 845 -10.41 6.38 -5.26
N HIS A 846 -11.65 6.85 -5.06
CA HIS A 846 -12.02 7.77 -3.98
C HIS A 846 -12.52 7.05 -2.72
N THR A 847 -13.24 5.94 -2.85
CA THR A 847 -13.92 5.25 -1.73
C THR A 847 -13.24 3.96 -1.30
N GLY A 848 -12.53 3.28 -2.20
CA GLY A 848 -12.02 1.93 -1.99
C GLY A 848 -13.09 0.82 -2.05
N ASP A 849 -14.34 1.15 -2.39
CA ASP A 849 -15.48 0.21 -2.43
C ASP A 849 -15.43 -0.66 -3.70
N VAL A 850 -14.56 -1.67 -3.67
CA VAL A 850 -14.37 -2.63 -4.76
C VAL A 850 -15.55 -3.61 -4.86
N GLN A 851 -16.27 -3.87 -3.76
CA GLN A 851 -17.43 -4.76 -3.73
C GLN A 851 -18.52 -4.25 -4.68
N THR A 852 -18.93 -2.99 -4.52
CA THR A 852 -19.97 -2.40 -5.37
C THR A 852 -19.54 -2.39 -6.84
N ALA A 853 -18.27 -2.05 -7.14
CA ALA A 853 -17.77 -2.05 -8.50
C ALA A 853 -17.76 -3.45 -9.13
N ALA A 854 -17.37 -4.49 -8.37
CA ALA A 854 -17.36 -5.88 -8.82
C ALA A 854 -18.78 -6.40 -9.11
N ILE A 855 -19.75 -6.12 -8.23
CA ILE A 855 -21.14 -6.57 -8.39
C ILE A 855 -21.81 -5.83 -9.56
N ILE A 856 -21.67 -4.50 -9.66
CA ILE A 856 -22.30 -3.71 -10.74
C ILE A 856 -21.69 -4.06 -12.10
N SER A 857 -20.36 -4.16 -12.20
CA SER A 857 -19.70 -4.52 -13.47
C SER A 857 -20.05 -5.94 -13.93
N SER A 858 -20.36 -6.84 -13.00
CA SER A 858 -20.86 -8.19 -13.31
C SER A 858 -22.23 -8.21 -13.96
N LEU A 859 -22.97 -7.11 -14.09
CA LEU A 859 -24.26 -7.07 -14.79
C LEU A 859 -24.11 -6.86 -16.31
N VAL A 860 -22.92 -6.47 -16.77
CA VAL A 860 -22.67 -6.11 -18.17
C VAL A 860 -21.40 -6.75 -18.73
N CYS A 861 -20.40 -7.04 -17.91
CA CYS A 861 -19.13 -7.61 -18.37
C CYS A 861 -19.05 -9.13 -18.08
N PRO A 862 -18.72 -9.97 -19.09
CA PRO A 862 -18.19 -9.62 -20.42
C PRO A 862 -19.21 -9.56 -21.58
N TRP A 863 -20.51 -9.84 -21.37
CA TRP A 863 -21.45 -10.08 -22.49
C TRP A 863 -21.94 -8.84 -23.25
N LYS A 864 -22.04 -7.68 -22.61
CA LYS A 864 -22.37 -6.43 -23.31
C LYS A 864 -21.14 -5.79 -23.92
N PHE A 865 -20.03 -5.82 -23.18
CA PHE A 865 -18.71 -5.38 -23.61
C PHE A 865 -17.65 -5.89 -22.63
N THR A 866 -16.40 -5.90 -23.07
CA THR A 866 -15.26 -6.32 -22.25
C THR A 866 -14.53 -5.12 -21.66
N ASP A 867 -14.16 -5.21 -20.38
CA ASP A 867 -13.35 -4.21 -19.68
C ASP A 867 -12.36 -4.90 -18.74
N VAL A 868 -11.07 -4.58 -18.87
CA VAL A 868 -9.99 -5.19 -18.08
C VAL A 868 -10.11 -4.83 -16.59
N ARG A 869 -10.65 -3.64 -16.27
CA ARG A 869 -10.81 -3.17 -14.90
C ARG A 869 -11.83 -4.01 -14.13
N ALA A 870 -12.91 -4.42 -14.80
CA ALA A 870 -13.94 -5.28 -14.20
C ALA A 870 -13.33 -6.60 -13.71
N GLY A 871 -12.46 -7.24 -14.50
CA GLY A 871 -11.73 -8.44 -14.09
C GLY A 871 -10.90 -8.23 -12.82
N ARG A 872 -10.19 -7.10 -12.72
CA ARG A 872 -9.39 -6.77 -11.52
C ARG A 872 -10.25 -6.55 -10.29
N TRP A 873 -11.38 -5.85 -10.41
CA TRP A 873 -12.31 -5.65 -9.28
C TRP A 873 -12.89 -6.98 -8.81
N LEU A 874 -13.24 -7.87 -9.74
CA LEU A 874 -13.73 -9.22 -9.45
C LEU A 874 -12.72 -10.02 -8.64
N ASP A 875 -11.48 -10.11 -9.12
CA ASP A 875 -10.45 -10.90 -8.45
C ASP A 875 -10.10 -10.30 -7.08
N THR A 876 -10.01 -8.97 -6.98
CA THR A 876 -9.79 -8.28 -5.70
C THR A 876 -10.93 -8.53 -4.71
N TYR A 877 -12.18 -8.53 -5.17
CA TYR A 877 -13.33 -8.81 -4.31
C TYR A 877 -13.36 -10.28 -3.86
N ARG A 878 -13.00 -11.23 -4.74
CA ARG A 878 -12.85 -12.65 -4.37
C ARG A 878 -11.77 -12.84 -3.32
N ASP A 879 -10.60 -12.24 -3.51
CA ASP A 879 -9.50 -12.27 -2.54
C ASP A 879 -9.92 -11.67 -1.19
N LEU A 880 -10.74 -10.61 -1.23
CA LEU A 880 -11.29 -10.00 -0.03
C LEU A 880 -12.25 -10.93 0.72
N LEU A 881 -13.18 -11.59 0.01
CA LEU A 881 -14.10 -12.56 0.60
C LEU A 881 -13.37 -13.77 1.18
N ASP A 882 -12.35 -14.27 0.48
CA ASP A 882 -11.46 -15.32 1.00
C ASP A 882 -10.71 -14.84 2.25
N GLY A 883 -10.22 -13.60 2.24
CA GLY A 883 -9.60 -12.96 3.39
C GLY A 883 -10.56 -12.82 4.58
N PHE A 884 -11.84 -12.59 4.35
CA PHE A 884 -12.87 -12.58 5.39
C PHE A 884 -13.31 -13.98 5.84
N LYS A 885 -12.89 -15.04 5.12
CA LYS A 885 -13.36 -16.43 5.25
C LYS A 885 -14.85 -16.60 4.93
N LEU A 886 -15.41 -15.71 4.11
CA LEU A 886 -16.79 -15.77 3.64
C LEU A 886 -16.89 -16.61 2.36
N PHE A 887 -16.39 -17.85 2.43
CA PHE A 887 -16.33 -18.76 1.28
C PHE A 887 -17.71 -19.06 0.70
N GLY A 888 -18.73 -19.20 1.55
CA GLY A 888 -20.12 -19.40 1.12
C GLY A 888 -20.64 -18.22 0.29
N SER A 889 -20.40 -16.99 0.76
CA SER A 889 -20.78 -15.78 0.03
C SER A 889 -20.04 -15.65 -1.30
N ARG A 890 -18.75 -16.02 -1.34
CA ARG A 890 -17.96 -16.06 -2.58
C ARG A 890 -18.52 -17.07 -3.58
N VAL A 891 -18.79 -18.30 -3.15
CA VAL A 891 -19.37 -19.34 -4.01
C VAL A 891 -20.73 -18.89 -4.55
N ASN A 892 -21.57 -18.30 -3.70
CA ASN A 892 -22.86 -17.76 -4.13
C ASN A 892 -22.70 -16.65 -5.18
N PHE A 893 -21.77 -15.70 -4.97
CA PHE A 893 -21.44 -14.66 -5.95
C PHE A 893 -20.99 -15.25 -7.30
N ASP A 894 -20.09 -16.24 -7.28
CA ASP A 894 -19.59 -16.89 -8.50
C ASP A 894 -20.71 -17.68 -9.22
N ILE A 895 -21.61 -18.34 -8.48
CA ILE A 895 -22.78 -19.04 -9.04
C ILE A 895 -23.72 -18.05 -9.73
N GLN A 896 -24.10 -16.96 -9.05
CA GLN A 896 -25.01 -15.94 -9.59
C GLN A 896 -24.41 -15.28 -10.85
N ARG A 897 -23.12 -14.94 -10.81
CA ARG A 897 -22.42 -14.41 -11.98
C ARG A 897 -22.37 -15.43 -13.12
N GLY A 898 -22.13 -16.70 -12.80
CA GLY A 898 -22.15 -17.81 -13.77
C GLY A 898 -23.51 -17.97 -14.45
N GLN A 899 -24.61 -17.82 -13.70
CA GLN A 899 -25.98 -17.85 -14.23
C GLN A 899 -26.22 -16.73 -15.26
N LEU A 900 -25.71 -15.51 -15.00
CA LEU A 900 -25.82 -14.40 -15.95
C LEU A 900 -25.04 -14.67 -17.24
N ILE A 901 -23.81 -15.18 -17.13
CA ILE A 901 -23.00 -15.57 -18.29
C ILE A 901 -23.69 -16.66 -19.09
N HIS A 902 -24.25 -17.65 -18.41
CA HIS A 902 -24.97 -18.74 -19.05
C HIS A 902 -26.22 -18.27 -19.79
N ALA A 903 -26.99 -17.34 -19.19
CA ALA A 903 -28.13 -16.71 -19.84
C ALA A 903 -27.68 -15.96 -21.10
N ALA A 904 -26.58 -15.20 -21.03
CA ALA A 904 -26.04 -14.47 -22.18
C ALA A 904 -25.58 -15.40 -23.33
N ILE A 905 -24.98 -16.55 -23.01
CA ILE A 905 -24.61 -17.58 -24.00
C ILE A 905 -25.86 -18.16 -24.66
N LYS A 906 -26.89 -18.52 -23.88
CA LYS A 906 -28.16 -19.05 -24.40
C LYS A 906 -28.87 -18.06 -25.33
N GLU A 907 -28.72 -16.76 -25.05
CA GLU A 907 -29.27 -15.68 -25.87
C GLU A 907 -28.39 -15.30 -27.07
N GLY A 908 -27.22 -15.93 -27.24
CA GLY A 908 -26.28 -15.69 -28.33
C GLY A 908 -25.53 -14.36 -28.24
N GLU A 909 -25.41 -13.77 -27.04
CA GLU A 909 -24.62 -12.55 -26.79
C GLU A 909 -23.14 -12.85 -26.55
N LEU A 910 -22.81 -14.08 -26.16
CA LEU A 910 -21.44 -14.54 -25.90
C LEU A 910 -21.15 -15.87 -26.59
N ASP A 911 -19.95 -15.96 -27.15
CA ASP A 911 -19.40 -17.22 -27.64
C ASP A 911 -18.99 -18.11 -26.47
N ALA A 912 -19.53 -19.33 -26.46
CA ALA A 912 -19.33 -20.30 -25.37
C ALA A 912 -17.87 -20.77 -25.21
N GLU A 913 -17.07 -20.75 -26.28
CA GLU A 913 -15.71 -21.32 -26.27
C GLU A 913 -14.67 -20.45 -25.53
N GLU A 914 -14.87 -19.13 -25.46
CA GLU A 914 -13.88 -18.20 -24.89
C GLU A 914 -14.19 -17.83 -23.42
N HIS A 915 -15.47 -17.89 -23.01
CA HIS A 915 -15.94 -17.32 -21.74
C HIS A 915 -16.48 -18.34 -20.74
N VAL A 916 -16.60 -19.61 -21.13
CA VAL A 916 -16.83 -20.70 -20.17
C VAL A 916 -15.50 -21.01 -19.48
N PRO A 917 -15.40 -20.90 -18.14
CA PRO A 917 -14.17 -21.25 -17.45
C PRO A 917 -13.81 -22.71 -17.76
N PRO A 918 -12.53 -23.01 -18.05
CA PRO A 918 -12.13 -24.39 -18.28
C PRO A 918 -12.44 -25.23 -17.04
N PRO A 919 -12.77 -26.52 -17.21
CA PRO A 919 -13.11 -27.38 -16.09
C PRO A 919 -11.97 -27.37 -15.06
N GLN A 920 -12.29 -26.99 -13.83
CA GLN A 920 -11.31 -26.89 -12.73
C GLN A 920 -10.73 -28.25 -12.34
N ILE A 921 -11.44 -29.33 -12.69
CA ILE A 921 -11.03 -30.71 -12.46
C ILE A 921 -10.97 -31.43 -13.81
N LEU A 922 -9.80 -31.96 -14.15
CA LEU A 922 -9.60 -32.73 -15.37
C LEU A 922 -9.33 -34.19 -15.00
N ILE A 923 -10.20 -35.10 -15.45
CA ILE A 923 -10.00 -36.54 -15.22
C ILE A 923 -9.03 -37.08 -16.27
N ARG A 924 -7.97 -37.75 -15.82
CA ARG A 924 -6.96 -38.38 -16.69
C ARG A 924 -6.98 -39.90 -16.52
N CYS A 925 -6.78 -40.61 -17.61
CA CYS A 925 -6.61 -42.06 -17.56
C CYS A 925 -5.24 -42.40 -16.95
N ASN A 926 -5.20 -43.15 -15.85
CA ASN A 926 -3.94 -43.54 -15.18
C ASN A 926 -3.00 -44.36 -16.09
N TYR A 927 -3.53 -45.00 -17.15
CA TYR A 927 -2.73 -45.83 -18.05
C TYR A 927 -2.09 -45.06 -19.19
N CYS A 928 -2.80 -44.13 -19.82
CA CYS A 928 -2.29 -43.38 -20.97
C CYS A 928 -2.04 -41.89 -20.67
N ASN A 929 -2.34 -41.42 -19.46
CA ASN A 929 -2.24 -40.05 -18.98
C ASN A 929 -2.97 -38.97 -19.81
N LYS A 930 -3.80 -39.38 -20.78
CA LYS A 930 -4.62 -38.46 -21.58
C LYS A 930 -5.92 -38.11 -20.85
N SER A 931 -6.40 -36.89 -21.07
CA SER A 931 -7.67 -36.40 -20.53
C SER A 931 -8.82 -37.23 -21.05
N VAL A 932 -9.72 -37.67 -20.16
CA VAL A 932 -10.94 -38.40 -20.57
C VAL A 932 -12.07 -37.43 -20.91
N SER A 933 -12.05 -36.20 -20.37
CA SER A 933 -13.12 -35.20 -20.48
C SER A 933 -13.19 -34.45 -21.83
N GLN A 934 -12.16 -34.54 -22.68
CA GLN A 934 -12.07 -33.81 -23.96
C GLN A 934 -12.44 -34.64 -25.21
N ALA A 935 -12.87 -35.89 -25.05
CA ALA A 935 -13.32 -36.67 -26.19
C ALA A 935 -14.74 -36.22 -26.59
N ASP A 936 -14.88 -35.68 -27.81
CA ASP A 936 -16.19 -35.44 -28.45
C ASP A 936 -16.88 -36.78 -28.73
N VAL A 937 -17.47 -37.37 -27.68
CA VAL A 937 -18.26 -38.59 -27.79
C VAL A 937 -19.73 -38.22 -27.92
N ALA A 938 -20.12 -37.88 -29.15
CA ALA A 938 -21.51 -37.98 -29.55
C ALA A 938 -22.01 -39.41 -29.28
N ALA A 939 -23.02 -39.54 -28.42
CA ALA A 939 -23.86 -40.72 -28.24
C ALA A 939 -23.15 -42.08 -27.91
N SER A 940 -22.61 -42.24 -26.70
CA SER A 940 -22.75 -43.46 -25.86
C SER A 940 -21.98 -43.28 -24.54
N LYS A 941 -22.43 -43.92 -23.46
CA LYS A 941 -21.75 -43.94 -22.15
C LYS A 941 -20.43 -44.71 -22.31
N PRO A 942 -19.24 -44.06 -22.27
CA PRO A 942 -18.00 -44.77 -22.51
C PRO A 942 -17.67 -45.65 -21.30
N THR A 943 -17.70 -46.98 -21.45
CA THR A 943 -17.25 -47.92 -20.41
C THR A 943 -15.73 -48.09 -20.38
N ALA A 944 -15.02 -47.49 -21.35
CA ALA A 944 -13.58 -47.58 -21.53
C ALA A 944 -12.98 -46.23 -21.96
N CYS A 945 -11.69 -46.04 -21.72
CA CYS A 945 -10.94 -44.84 -22.06
C CYS A 945 -10.93 -44.61 -23.59
N PRO A 946 -11.33 -43.43 -24.09
CA PRO A 946 -11.42 -43.15 -25.53
C PRO A 946 -10.06 -43.18 -26.24
N HIS A 947 -8.96 -42.98 -25.50
CA HIS A 947 -7.61 -42.94 -26.07
C HIS A 947 -6.85 -44.27 -26.05
N CYS A 948 -7.22 -45.23 -25.19
CA CYS A 948 -6.48 -46.48 -25.03
C CYS A 948 -7.37 -47.72 -24.81
N ALA A 949 -8.69 -47.55 -24.89
CA ALA A 949 -9.71 -48.60 -24.79
C ALA A 949 -9.66 -49.46 -23.51
N ARG A 950 -9.00 -49.01 -22.44
CA ARG A 950 -9.01 -49.70 -21.13
C ARG A 950 -10.24 -49.31 -20.34
N ASP A 951 -10.84 -50.27 -19.64
CA ASP A 951 -12.02 -50.07 -18.79
C ASP A 951 -11.83 -48.91 -17.82
N LEU A 952 -12.88 -48.09 -17.69
CA LEU A 952 -12.92 -47.03 -16.70
C LEU A 952 -13.24 -47.60 -15.30
N PRO A 953 -12.87 -46.88 -14.22
CA PRO A 953 -13.14 -47.31 -12.85
C PRO A 953 -14.62 -47.61 -12.63
N ARG A 954 -14.91 -48.65 -11.83
CA ARG A 954 -16.26 -49.08 -11.48
C ARG A 954 -16.57 -48.70 -10.04
N CYS A 955 -17.84 -48.45 -9.77
CA CYS A 955 -18.32 -48.26 -8.41
C CYS A 955 -18.15 -49.56 -7.61
N ALA A 956 -17.55 -49.47 -6.42
CA ALA A 956 -17.31 -50.62 -5.55
C ALA A 956 -18.58 -51.38 -5.13
N ILE A 957 -19.73 -50.72 -5.16
CA ILE A 957 -21.02 -51.29 -4.74
C ILE A 957 -21.82 -51.80 -5.93
N CYS A 958 -22.23 -50.92 -6.86
CA CYS A 958 -23.08 -51.34 -7.99
C CYS A 958 -22.30 -51.96 -9.16
N LEU A 959 -20.95 -51.92 -9.14
CA LEU A 959 -20.06 -52.48 -10.17
C LEU A 959 -20.24 -51.92 -11.59
N LEU A 960 -21.08 -50.89 -11.74
CA LEU A 960 -21.22 -50.11 -12.96
C LEU A 960 -20.04 -49.15 -13.10
N THR A 961 -19.66 -48.88 -14.34
CA THR A 961 -18.63 -47.90 -14.65
C THR A 961 -19.04 -46.53 -14.13
N LEU A 962 -18.12 -45.85 -13.46
CA LEU A 962 -18.32 -44.48 -13.00
C LEU A 962 -18.45 -43.56 -14.21
N GLU A 963 -19.63 -42.99 -14.37
CA GLU A 963 -19.86 -41.99 -15.40
C GLU A 963 -19.11 -40.72 -15.00
N ILE A 964 -18.33 -40.18 -15.93
CA ILE A 964 -17.76 -38.85 -15.75
C ILE A 964 -18.93 -37.89 -15.86
N VAL A 965 -19.28 -37.24 -14.74
CA VAL A 965 -20.29 -36.18 -14.70
C VAL A 965 -20.01 -35.24 -15.86
N ARG A 966 -20.92 -35.24 -16.82
CA ARG A 966 -20.84 -34.34 -17.97
C ARG A 966 -21.06 -32.94 -17.44
N ASP A 967 -20.26 -32.01 -17.93
CA ASP A 967 -20.34 -30.62 -17.52
C ASP A 967 -21.78 -30.12 -17.78
N PRO A 968 -22.54 -29.71 -16.75
CA PRO A 968 -23.88 -29.17 -16.92
C PRO A 968 -23.87 -27.94 -17.86
N ILE A 969 -22.72 -27.27 -18.00
CA ILE A 969 -22.51 -26.17 -18.95
C ILE A 969 -22.61 -26.64 -20.41
N LYS A 970 -22.18 -27.88 -20.71
CA LYS A 970 -22.34 -28.48 -22.06
C LYS A 970 -23.76 -29.02 -22.27
N GLU A 971 -24.42 -29.58 -21.26
CA GLU A 971 -25.79 -30.10 -21.40
C GLU A 971 -26.87 -29.00 -21.44
N ALA A 972 -26.62 -27.83 -20.87
CA ALA A 972 -27.53 -26.70 -20.98
C ALA A 972 -27.59 -26.13 -22.42
N SER A 973 -26.54 -26.32 -23.22
CA SER A 973 -26.58 -26.09 -24.67
C SER A 973 -27.44 -27.12 -25.44
N ALA A 974 -27.73 -28.27 -24.80
CA ALA A 974 -28.56 -29.36 -25.33
C ALA A 974 -30.01 -29.35 -24.78
N GLY A 975 -30.39 -28.35 -23.98
CA GLY A 975 -31.79 -28.09 -23.61
C GLY A 975 -32.40 -28.98 -22.54
N ILE A 976 -31.61 -29.58 -21.64
CA ILE A 976 -32.13 -30.38 -20.52
C ILE A 976 -32.21 -29.52 -19.25
N ASP A 977 -33.42 -29.07 -18.93
CA ASP A 977 -33.79 -28.45 -17.65
C ASP A 977 -33.88 -29.53 -16.55
N SER A 978 -32.86 -29.66 -15.72
CA SER A 978 -33.03 -30.13 -14.34
C SER A 978 -31.81 -29.80 -13.48
N PHE A 979 -31.95 -28.81 -12.60
CA PHE A 979 -31.10 -28.71 -11.41
C PHE A 979 -31.44 -29.92 -10.51
N ARG A 980 -30.70 -31.02 -10.67
CA ARG A 980 -30.64 -32.10 -9.69
C ARG A 980 -29.57 -31.77 -8.65
N GLU A 981 -29.76 -32.21 -7.41
CA GLU A 981 -28.70 -32.18 -6.40
C GLU A 981 -27.47 -32.93 -6.95
N THR A 982 -26.40 -32.19 -7.26
CA THR A 982 -25.21 -32.72 -7.96
C THR A 982 -24.40 -33.70 -7.11
N ILE A 983 -24.74 -33.83 -5.82
CA ILE A 983 -24.01 -34.72 -4.92
C ILE A 983 -24.28 -36.19 -5.24
N ASP A 984 -25.50 -36.57 -5.65
CA ASP A 984 -25.84 -37.98 -5.92
C ASP A 984 -25.09 -38.55 -7.12
N ASP A 985 -24.78 -37.67 -8.07
CA ASP A 985 -24.01 -37.97 -9.29
C ASP A 985 -22.50 -37.84 -9.08
N ALA A 986 -22.03 -37.39 -7.90
CA ALA A 986 -20.61 -37.21 -7.63
C ALA A 986 -19.88 -38.56 -7.51
N ILE A 987 -18.57 -38.53 -7.78
CA ILE A 987 -17.69 -39.69 -7.59
C ILE A 987 -16.94 -39.49 -6.27
N ILE A 988 -17.07 -40.44 -5.35
CA ILE A 988 -16.33 -40.43 -4.09
C ILE A 988 -15.28 -41.53 -4.09
N ILE A 989 -14.05 -41.19 -3.71
CA ILE A 989 -12.91 -42.11 -3.67
C ILE A 989 -12.18 -41.92 -2.36
N CYS A 990 -11.94 -43.02 -1.63
CA CYS A 990 -11.10 -42.99 -0.44
C CYS A 990 -9.65 -42.73 -0.84
N GLN A 991 -8.99 -41.74 -0.23
CA GLN A 991 -7.61 -41.40 -0.56
C GLN A 991 -6.61 -42.50 -0.16
N THR A 992 -6.96 -43.30 0.85
CA THR A 992 -6.11 -44.38 1.40
C THR A 992 -6.13 -45.63 0.53
N CYS A 993 -7.31 -46.22 0.29
CA CYS A 993 -7.41 -47.46 -0.50
C CYS A 993 -7.69 -47.22 -2.00
N ARG A 994 -8.02 -45.99 -2.40
CA ARG A 994 -8.42 -45.62 -3.77
C ARG A 994 -9.65 -46.34 -4.32
N HIS A 995 -10.38 -47.07 -3.47
CA HIS A 995 -11.70 -47.59 -3.80
C HIS A 995 -12.74 -46.49 -3.65
N GLY A 996 -13.78 -46.56 -4.47
CA GLY A 996 -14.76 -45.50 -4.58
C GLY A 996 -15.98 -45.92 -5.38
N GLY A 997 -16.90 -45.00 -5.53
CA GLY A 997 -18.19 -45.25 -6.16
C GLY A 997 -18.98 -43.99 -6.45
N HIS A 998 -20.19 -44.18 -6.98
CA HIS A 998 -21.19 -43.12 -6.98
C HIS A 998 -21.47 -42.70 -5.54
N ALA A 999 -21.53 -41.40 -5.29
CA ALA A 999 -21.73 -40.82 -3.98
C ALA A 999 -22.98 -41.40 -3.30
N SER A 1000 -24.11 -41.46 -4.00
CA SER A 1000 -25.36 -42.05 -3.51
C SER A 1000 -25.17 -43.47 -2.95
N HIS A 1001 -24.47 -44.35 -3.67
CA HIS A 1001 -24.21 -45.71 -3.20
C HIS A 1001 -23.21 -45.76 -2.04
N ILE A 1002 -22.12 -44.99 -2.11
CA ILE A 1002 -21.06 -45.01 -1.09
C ILE A 1002 -21.56 -44.42 0.22
N LEU A 1003 -22.30 -43.29 0.15
CA LEU A 1003 -22.93 -42.68 1.31
C LEU A 1003 -23.95 -43.64 1.92
N GLN A 1004 -24.80 -44.31 1.13
CA GLN A 1004 -25.72 -45.34 1.63
C GLN A 1004 -25.01 -46.55 2.27
N TRP A 1005 -23.78 -46.88 1.84
CA TRP A 1005 -23.02 -47.95 2.47
C TRP A 1005 -22.53 -47.59 3.87
N PHE A 1006 -22.13 -46.33 4.06
CA PHE A 1006 -21.56 -45.82 5.31
C PHE A 1006 -22.61 -45.22 6.25
N LEU A 1007 -23.69 -44.62 5.75
CA LEU A 1007 -24.71 -43.88 6.49
C LEU A 1007 -26.07 -44.59 6.45
N ALA A 1008 -26.89 -44.43 7.50
CA ALA A 1008 -28.26 -44.91 7.54
C ALA A 1008 -29.19 -44.05 6.65
N GLU A 1009 -30.46 -44.45 6.49
CA GLU A 1009 -31.45 -43.72 5.68
C GLU A 1009 -31.70 -42.27 6.15
N ASP A 1010 -31.26 -41.92 7.36
CA ASP A 1010 -31.30 -40.56 7.92
C ASP A 1010 -30.12 -39.67 7.46
N GLY A 1011 -29.12 -40.22 6.76
CA GLY A 1011 -27.94 -39.51 6.25
C GLY A 1011 -26.95 -39.02 7.31
N LEU A 1012 -27.16 -39.35 8.59
CA LEU A 1012 -26.38 -38.79 9.71
C LEU A 1012 -25.76 -39.86 10.60
N THR A 1013 -26.31 -41.08 10.60
CA THR A 1013 -25.83 -42.16 11.48
C THR A 1013 -24.90 -43.12 10.73
N PRO A 1014 -23.63 -43.30 11.12
CA PRO A 1014 -22.74 -44.24 10.46
C PRO A 1014 -23.10 -45.70 10.79
N VAL A 1015 -23.28 -46.54 9.77
CA VAL A 1015 -23.69 -47.96 9.87
C VAL A 1015 -22.50 -48.90 9.69
N ARG A 1016 -21.51 -48.52 8.88
CA ARG A 1016 -20.34 -49.34 8.58
C ARG A 1016 -19.08 -48.48 8.64
N GLU A 1017 -17.96 -49.07 9.05
CA GLU A 1017 -16.67 -48.36 9.12
C GLU A 1017 -15.70 -48.76 7.98
N THR A 1018 -15.86 -49.97 7.43
CA THR A 1018 -14.91 -50.58 6.51
C THR A 1018 -15.31 -50.46 5.04
N CYS A 1019 -14.31 -50.42 4.17
CA CYS A 1019 -14.44 -50.36 2.72
C CYS A 1019 -15.41 -51.45 2.17
N PRO A 1020 -16.29 -51.12 1.20
CA PRO A 1020 -17.20 -52.09 0.58
C PRO A 1020 -16.50 -53.16 -0.29
N VAL A 1021 -15.24 -52.95 -0.65
CA VAL A 1021 -14.46 -53.90 -1.45
C VAL A 1021 -14.00 -55.08 -0.59
N ALA A 1022 -14.39 -56.29 -0.98
CA ALA A 1022 -13.93 -57.52 -0.33
C ALA A 1022 -12.39 -57.58 -0.30
N SER A 1023 -11.81 -58.03 0.82
CA SER A 1023 -10.36 -58.06 1.11
C SER A 1023 -9.66 -56.70 1.33
N CYS A 1024 -10.42 -55.61 1.45
CA CYS A 1024 -9.88 -54.31 1.85
C CYS A 1024 -10.28 -53.95 3.29
N ASP A 1025 -9.31 -53.95 4.21
CA ASP A 1025 -9.53 -53.64 5.63
C ASP A 1025 -9.46 -52.13 5.95
N CYS A 1026 -9.57 -51.28 4.93
CA CYS A 1026 -9.47 -49.82 5.09
C CYS A 1026 -10.70 -49.27 5.81
N LYS A 1027 -10.48 -48.49 6.90
CA LYS A 1027 -11.53 -47.80 7.66
C LYS A 1027 -11.97 -46.49 6.98
N CYS A 1028 -12.54 -46.62 5.79
CA CYS A 1028 -12.88 -45.47 4.96
C CYS A 1028 -13.81 -44.46 5.65
N ALA A 1029 -14.69 -44.88 6.56
CA ALA A 1029 -15.66 -43.98 7.21
C ALA A 1029 -15.02 -42.96 8.18
N ASN A 1030 -13.82 -43.24 8.70
CA ASN A 1030 -13.13 -42.31 9.61
C ASN A 1030 -12.42 -41.17 8.87
N ASP A 1031 -12.26 -41.33 7.55
CA ASP A 1031 -11.64 -40.34 6.66
C ASP A 1031 -12.72 -39.53 5.87
N PHE A 1032 -14.00 -39.68 6.24
CA PHE A 1032 -15.17 -39.04 5.61
C PHE A 1032 -15.61 -37.76 6.32
#